data_AF-A0ABD6BAV4-F1
#
_entry.id   AF-A0ABD6BAV4-F1
#
_cell.length_a   1.000
_cell.length_b   1.000
_cell.length_c   1.000
_cell.angle_alpha   90.00
_cell.angle_beta   90.00
_cell.angle_gamma   90.00
#
_symmetry.space_group_name_H-M   'P 1'
#
loop_
_entity.id
_entity.type
_entity.pdbx_description
1 polymer ?
#
loop_
_entity_poly.entity_id
_entity_poly.type
_entity_poly.pdbx_seq_one_letter_code
_entity_poly.pdbx_strand_id
1 'polypeptide(L)'
;MSAVAHEKIDRPATDLLGPIQVPANSDAGFNYPYYLYLPETTQREPVPMLVEPNNSGFPSDDLEEHRAVVQERLADGLGPQLYSKALAVPLLVPVFPRPAGEIASVRTYTHALDENTLKIEGTEIDRIDLQLLNMIEHAQELLEDLSYPVADDILMNGFSASGNFVNRFAALHPEKVRSLSAGGINGTPILPLERAKGHELDYPIGIKNLEELTGERFNAASWRDVAQYLYLGGEDENDTIPFDDAWSERHQRVAVDVYGEDMQEDRMPYSETIYEEAGANATFKVYDGVGHTNTPLQIQRDVANFHRRNGELKQVTFTEQPTSGDTSVQLNTFLFDDQDFQLRVWSADRGDLTETPASVATNKEDSVEVQLRSAIEQEEIIGAALPKDVTTLNDAVASVSAEVNQLPLVSVVDTPTSSRPTMTVEYGVESSYQSSSPIHLFVLDSSGGRALLTTFGPGTKESRTFDLTGEDSDVSVEEGTELTVSLVDVDDDRTISETSVVVGKAGDNTDTASGIESMTFATQPTNTRNSLDVTYRVSEEYEPTNGLTLQAKIGRNTTVLLGTLAAGEETTETFSLEQIPKAAGDDILIKAVDEQVLATDRTMILRDTVSAVTVEYTSPPTSDDPSATVKYSIDESYEVKNALTLRVYDGTLYGGDAVDAIKLLSPGDTGTATFTIGEDSGADVDDPVVAIVDDVPVARATTDGEFKTDNKEEGSDEESKADNKEETSEDGSPGFGIGTALASLGGLGYVLRNRLTDSNQQR
;
A
#
# COMPACT_ATOMS: atom_id res chain seq x y z
N MET A 1 32.58 11.04 21.87
CA MET A 1 32.32 10.46 23.21
C MET A 1 31.75 11.50 24.18
N SER A 2 30.51 11.89 23.94
CA SER A 2 29.51 12.01 25.02
C SER A 2 28.39 11.09 24.56
N ALA A 3 27.98 10.11 25.37
CA ALA A 3 26.85 9.28 24.99
C ALA A 3 25.60 10.17 25.07
N VAL A 4 24.93 10.39 23.94
CA VAL A 4 23.62 11.04 23.90
C VAL A 4 22.62 10.05 24.50
N ALA A 5 21.66 10.55 25.28
CA ALA A 5 20.69 9.70 25.94
C ALA A 5 19.56 9.38 24.96
N HIS A 6 19.70 8.29 24.20
CA HIS A 6 18.64 7.78 23.34
C HIS A 6 17.53 7.11 24.16
N GLU A 7 16.30 7.23 23.68
CA GLU A 7 15.12 6.68 24.36
C GLU A 7 15.06 5.17 24.10
N LYS A 8 15.13 4.38 25.18
CA LYS A 8 15.25 2.93 25.09
C LYS A 8 13.95 2.29 24.62
N ILE A 9 14.01 1.57 23.49
CA ILE A 9 12.89 0.77 23.00
C ILE A 9 12.96 -0.60 23.70
N ASP A 10 12.26 -0.74 24.83
CA ASP A 10 12.20 -2.00 25.62
C ASP A 10 11.27 -3.07 24.98
N ARG A 11 11.26 -3.19 23.64
CA ARG A 11 10.46 -4.19 22.87
C ARG A 11 11.34 -4.93 21.86
N PRO A 12 11.08 -6.22 21.56
CA PRO A 12 11.81 -6.95 20.52
C PRO A 12 11.47 -6.43 19.11
N ALA A 13 12.40 -6.57 18.16
CA ALA A 13 12.25 -6.06 16.79
C ALA A 13 11.03 -6.64 16.03
N THR A 14 10.58 -7.84 16.40
CA THR A 14 9.36 -8.50 15.87
C THR A 14 8.08 -7.74 16.19
N ASP A 15 8.07 -6.92 17.24
CA ASP A 15 6.89 -6.19 17.70
C ASP A 15 6.84 -4.76 17.10
N LEU A 16 7.75 -4.47 16.17
CA LEU A 16 7.96 -3.16 15.52
C LEU A 16 7.87 -3.26 13.99
N LEU A 17 7.19 -4.30 13.48
CA LEU A 17 7.05 -4.56 12.05
C LEU A 17 6.18 -3.50 11.36
N GLY A 18 6.83 -2.46 10.84
CA GLY A 18 6.20 -1.34 10.15
C GLY A 18 7.15 -0.14 9.99
N PRO A 19 6.72 0.94 9.33
CA PRO A 19 7.47 2.19 9.27
C PRO A 19 7.33 2.95 10.60
N ILE A 20 8.37 2.91 11.43
CA ILE A 20 8.47 3.67 12.68
C ILE A 20 8.85 5.11 12.34
N GLN A 21 8.06 6.11 12.74
CA GLN A 21 8.50 7.50 12.65
C GLN A 21 9.44 7.84 13.81
N VAL A 22 10.64 8.32 13.50
CA VAL A 22 11.55 8.93 14.47
C VAL A 22 11.42 10.47 14.35
N PRO A 23 11.07 11.19 15.43
CA PRO A 23 10.96 12.64 15.41
C PRO A 23 12.34 13.31 15.24
N ALA A 24 12.34 14.58 14.85
CA ALA A 24 13.56 15.39 14.80
C ALA A 24 14.28 15.41 16.18
N ASN A 25 15.61 15.25 16.16
CA ASN A 25 16.43 15.21 17.38
C ASN A 25 17.72 16.01 17.16
N SER A 26 17.69 17.29 17.53
CA SER A 26 18.83 18.21 17.36
C SER A 26 20.00 17.89 18.29
N ASP A 27 19.78 17.21 19.42
CA ASP A 27 20.87 16.68 20.28
C ASP A 27 21.61 15.50 19.61
N ALA A 28 20.91 14.72 18.76
CA ALA A 28 21.51 13.74 17.86
C ALA A 28 21.97 14.33 16.52
N GLY A 29 21.79 15.64 16.29
CA GLY A 29 22.34 16.36 15.13
C GLY A 29 21.47 16.39 13.87
N PHE A 30 20.15 16.16 13.97
CA PHE A 30 19.23 16.30 12.84
C PHE A 30 17.92 17.01 13.23
N ASN A 31 17.45 17.94 12.38
CA ASN A 31 16.30 18.80 12.67
C ASN A 31 15.00 18.36 11.99
N TYR A 32 15.04 17.27 11.23
CA TYR A 32 13.88 16.71 10.50
C TYR A 32 13.61 15.27 10.92
N PRO A 33 12.34 14.81 10.87
CA PRO A 33 12.03 13.42 11.18
C PRO A 33 12.46 12.49 10.04
N TYR A 34 12.55 11.20 10.35
CA TYR A 34 12.73 10.13 9.37
C TYR A 34 11.85 8.94 9.71
N TYR A 35 11.62 8.07 8.73
CA TYR A 35 10.96 6.79 8.93
C TYR A 35 11.99 5.67 8.87
N LEU A 36 11.89 4.73 9.82
CA LEU A 36 12.66 3.50 9.87
C LEU A 36 11.71 2.31 9.66
N TYR A 37 11.86 1.60 8.55
CA TYR A 37 11.10 0.38 8.27
C TYR A 37 11.99 -0.85 8.46
N LEU A 38 11.50 -1.83 9.23
CA LEU A 38 12.21 -3.07 9.54
C LEU A 38 11.51 -4.26 8.89
N PRO A 39 12.12 -4.94 7.91
CA PRO A 39 11.65 -6.24 7.47
C PRO A 39 12.03 -7.31 8.49
N GLU A 40 11.18 -8.35 8.58
CA GLU A 40 11.55 -9.60 9.25
C GLU A 40 12.89 -10.12 8.69
N THR A 41 13.77 -10.55 9.59
CA THR A 41 15.06 -11.12 9.22
C THR A 41 15.42 -12.28 10.13
N THR A 42 16.11 -13.27 9.56
CA THR A 42 16.81 -14.30 10.34
C THR A 42 18.34 -14.19 10.16
N GLN A 43 18.81 -13.12 9.49
CA GLN A 43 20.24 -12.91 9.24
C GLN A 43 20.97 -12.64 10.57
N ARG A 44 22.13 -13.28 10.71
CA ARG A 44 23.00 -13.19 11.91
C ARG A 44 24.25 -12.35 11.66
N GLU A 45 24.63 -12.17 10.40
CA GLU A 45 25.72 -11.29 10.00
C GLU A 45 25.19 -9.85 9.79
N PRO A 46 25.97 -8.81 10.13
CA PRO A 46 25.59 -7.41 9.86
C PRO A 46 25.27 -7.12 8.40
N VAL A 47 24.06 -6.62 8.14
CA VAL A 47 23.62 -6.19 6.79
C VAL A 47 23.61 -4.66 6.65
N PRO A 48 23.97 -4.11 5.48
CA PRO A 48 23.88 -2.67 5.24
C PRO A 48 22.42 -2.23 5.17
N MET A 49 22.12 -1.08 5.79
CA MET A 49 20.80 -0.43 5.72
C MET A 49 20.57 0.18 4.33
N LEU A 50 19.35 0.15 3.81
CA LEU A 50 18.94 0.90 2.63
C LEU A 50 18.49 2.31 3.02
N VAL A 51 18.96 3.33 2.31
CA VAL A 51 18.53 4.72 2.47
C VAL A 51 17.93 5.23 1.17
N GLU A 52 16.70 5.71 1.21
CA GLU A 52 16.04 6.35 0.07
C GLU A 52 15.56 7.76 0.43
N PRO A 53 16.31 8.82 0.07
CA PRO A 53 15.92 10.21 0.29
C PRO A 53 14.57 10.54 -0.36
N ASN A 54 13.74 11.33 0.33
CA ASN A 54 12.45 11.73 -0.18
C ASN A 54 12.56 12.63 -1.43
N ASN A 55 11.57 12.50 -2.31
CA ASN A 55 11.40 13.34 -3.49
C ASN A 55 9.90 13.61 -3.63
N SER A 56 9.45 14.78 -3.16
CA SER A 56 8.02 15.14 -3.20
C SER A 56 7.56 15.71 -4.54
N GLY A 57 8.47 15.99 -5.47
CA GLY A 57 8.14 16.59 -6.78
C GLY A 57 7.84 18.09 -6.76
N PHE A 58 7.30 18.64 -5.67
CA PHE A 58 6.96 20.06 -5.50
C PHE A 58 7.75 20.73 -4.35
N PRO A 59 7.95 22.06 -4.38
CA PRO A 59 8.47 22.82 -3.24
C PRO A 59 7.36 23.17 -2.24
N SER A 60 7.65 23.02 -0.94
CA SER A 60 6.87 23.54 0.17
C SER A 60 7.76 23.97 1.33
N ASP A 61 7.30 24.97 2.08
CA ASP A 61 7.86 25.30 3.41
C ASP A 61 7.08 24.57 4.53
N ASP A 62 5.95 23.91 4.20
CA ASP A 62 5.22 23.04 5.13
C ASP A 62 5.82 21.63 5.14
N LEU A 63 6.27 21.18 6.32
CA LEU A 63 6.85 19.86 6.49
C LEU A 63 5.82 18.74 6.34
N GLU A 64 4.55 18.99 6.64
CA GLU A 64 3.50 17.97 6.61
C GLU A 64 3.14 17.57 5.17
N GLU A 65 3.22 18.48 4.19
CA GLU A 65 3.09 18.11 2.77
C GLU A 65 4.22 17.16 2.33
N HIS A 66 5.43 17.36 2.85
CA HIS A 66 6.56 16.46 2.60
C HIS A 66 6.45 15.13 3.35
N ARG A 67 5.89 15.14 4.57
CA ARG A 67 5.60 13.94 5.36
C ARG A 67 4.53 13.08 4.68
N ALA A 68 3.44 13.70 4.22
CA ALA A 68 2.33 13.00 3.57
C ALA A 68 2.81 12.19 2.36
N VAL A 69 3.66 12.77 1.49
CA VAL A 69 4.24 12.03 0.34
C VAL A 69 5.17 10.90 0.80
N VAL A 70 5.90 11.06 1.90
CA VAL A 70 6.71 9.96 2.45
C VAL A 70 5.84 8.84 3.01
N GLN A 71 4.78 9.18 3.76
CA GLN A 71 3.81 8.22 4.29
C GLN A 71 3.09 7.47 3.16
N GLU A 72 2.62 8.18 2.13
CA GLU A 72 2.01 7.61 0.92
C GLU A 72 2.93 6.59 0.25
N ARG A 73 4.19 6.96 -0.02
CA ARG A 73 5.19 6.06 -0.62
C ARG A 73 5.56 4.86 0.27
N LEU A 74 5.27 4.90 1.57
CA LEU A 74 5.45 3.79 2.50
C LEU A 74 4.17 2.93 2.64
N ALA A 75 2.97 3.53 2.56
CA ALA A 75 1.69 2.87 2.84
C ALA A 75 1.37 1.73 1.86
N ASP A 76 1.61 1.93 0.56
CA ASP A 76 1.32 0.93 -0.48
C ASP A 76 2.28 -0.28 -0.48
N GLY A 77 3.35 -0.24 0.34
CA GLY A 77 4.38 -1.27 0.38
C GLY A 77 5.25 -1.37 -0.89
N LEU A 78 5.03 -0.46 -1.85
CA LEU A 78 5.80 -0.27 -3.08
C LEU A 78 6.96 0.71 -2.84
N GLY A 79 7.63 1.17 -3.91
CA GLY A 79 8.68 2.19 -3.82
C GLY A 79 9.85 1.78 -2.89
N PRO A 80 10.18 2.57 -1.86
CA PRO A 80 11.26 2.25 -0.92
C PRO A 80 11.12 0.87 -0.24
N GLN A 81 9.89 0.53 0.20
CA GLN A 81 9.65 -0.72 0.93
C GLN A 81 9.82 -1.95 0.06
N LEU A 82 9.56 -1.85 -1.25
CA LEU A 82 9.75 -2.95 -2.19
C LEU A 82 11.21 -3.43 -2.18
N TYR A 83 12.16 -2.50 -2.23
CA TYR A 83 13.58 -2.81 -2.20
C TYR A 83 14.01 -3.33 -0.82
N SER A 84 13.55 -2.72 0.26
CA SER A 84 13.81 -3.21 1.63
C SER A 84 13.35 -4.67 1.83
N LYS A 85 12.13 -5.01 1.39
CA LYS A 85 11.59 -6.37 1.46
C LYS A 85 12.35 -7.34 0.54
N ALA A 86 12.67 -6.93 -0.70
CA ALA A 86 13.41 -7.77 -1.65
C ALA A 86 14.88 -8.04 -1.25
N LEU A 87 15.47 -7.14 -0.47
CA LEU A 87 16.83 -7.22 0.08
C LEU A 87 16.86 -7.76 1.53
N ALA A 88 15.72 -7.82 2.22
CA ALA A 88 15.60 -8.15 3.64
C ALA A 88 16.58 -7.33 4.51
N VAL A 89 16.61 -6.01 4.28
CA VAL A 89 17.44 -5.03 5.02
C VAL A 89 16.60 -3.88 5.57
N PRO A 90 16.96 -3.28 6.72
CA PRO A 90 16.32 -2.08 7.25
C PRO A 90 16.32 -0.94 6.23
N LEU A 91 15.32 -0.08 6.30
CA LEU A 91 15.13 1.06 5.40
C LEU A 91 14.97 2.36 6.19
N LEU A 92 15.73 3.39 5.80
CA LEU A 92 15.58 4.76 6.28
C LEU A 92 15.10 5.69 5.16
N VAL A 93 14.04 6.46 5.43
CA VAL A 93 13.51 7.51 4.55
C VAL A 93 13.43 8.82 5.34
N PRO A 94 14.29 9.83 5.06
CA PRO A 94 14.21 11.13 5.70
C PRO A 94 13.01 11.95 5.19
N VAL A 95 12.54 12.91 5.98
CA VAL A 95 11.52 13.89 5.57
C VAL A 95 12.15 15.27 5.46
N PHE A 96 12.99 15.49 4.44
CA PHE A 96 13.55 16.82 4.18
C PHE A 96 12.54 17.70 3.43
N PRO A 97 12.37 18.99 3.79
CA PRO A 97 11.51 19.90 3.04
C PRO A 97 12.21 20.42 1.77
N ARG A 98 11.44 20.84 0.75
CA ARG A 98 11.95 21.51 -0.46
C ARG A 98 11.50 22.98 -0.45
N PRO A 99 12.34 23.94 -0.04
CA PRO A 99 11.94 25.31 0.28
C PRO A 99 11.05 26.00 -0.78
N ALA A 100 9.96 26.63 -0.32
CA ALA A 100 9.04 27.43 -1.15
C ALA A 100 9.23 28.95 -1.00
N GLY A 101 10.22 29.37 -0.20
CA GLY A 101 10.68 30.76 -0.12
C GLY A 101 10.83 31.30 1.31
N GLU A 102 10.23 30.65 2.30
CA GLU A 102 10.29 31.05 3.71
C GLU A 102 11.55 30.54 4.41
N ILE A 103 11.84 29.22 4.33
CA ILE A 103 12.98 28.62 5.03
C ILE A 103 14.31 28.81 4.27
N ALA A 104 14.25 28.85 2.94
CA ALA A 104 15.33 29.24 2.03
C ALA A 104 14.77 29.63 0.66
N SER A 105 15.63 29.97 -0.30
CA SER A 105 15.20 30.36 -1.65
C SER A 105 14.47 29.21 -2.36
N VAL A 106 13.42 29.54 -3.14
CA VAL A 106 12.75 28.61 -4.09
C VAL A 106 13.67 27.92 -5.10
N ARG A 107 14.90 28.41 -5.27
CA ARG A 107 15.95 27.80 -6.09
C ARG A 107 16.79 26.77 -5.33
N THR A 108 16.46 26.48 -4.08
CA THR A 108 17.09 25.44 -3.27
C THR A 108 16.39 24.13 -3.56
N TYR A 109 17.11 23.17 -4.15
CA TYR A 109 16.57 21.85 -4.45
C TYR A 109 17.21 20.81 -3.53
N THR A 110 16.76 20.83 -2.28
CA THR A 110 17.18 19.93 -1.19
C THR A 110 17.06 18.45 -1.57
N HIS A 111 15.92 18.03 -2.15
CA HIS A 111 15.72 16.65 -2.66
C HIS A 111 16.65 16.25 -3.80
N ALA A 112 17.41 17.19 -4.39
CA ALA A 112 18.45 16.93 -5.37
C ALA A 112 19.87 17.25 -4.83
N LEU A 113 20.00 17.70 -3.58
CA LEU A 113 21.25 18.16 -2.96
C LEU A 113 22.00 19.16 -3.86
N ASP A 114 21.36 20.24 -4.29
CA ASP A 114 21.93 21.20 -5.25
C ASP A 114 22.99 22.16 -4.66
N GLU A 115 23.56 23.03 -5.50
CA GLU A 115 24.55 24.02 -5.06
C GLU A 115 23.98 24.99 -4.02
N ASN A 116 22.72 25.41 -4.14
CA ASN A 116 22.09 26.29 -3.17
C ASN A 116 21.88 25.58 -1.83
N THR A 117 21.55 24.28 -1.85
CA THR A 117 21.44 23.44 -0.65
C THR A 117 22.75 23.43 0.15
N LEU A 118 23.91 23.23 -0.49
CA LEU A 118 25.22 23.25 0.21
C LEU A 118 25.71 24.65 0.62
N LYS A 119 25.03 25.72 0.22
CA LYS A 119 25.35 27.12 0.58
C LYS A 119 24.47 27.70 1.67
N ILE A 120 23.53 26.91 2.19
CA ILE A 120 22.74 27.29 3.36
C ILE A 120 23.67 27.31 4.57
N GLU A 121 23.55 28.35 5.40
CA GLU A 121 24.24 28.45 6.68
C GLU A 121 23.24 28.93 7.73
N GLY A 122 23.21 28.29 8.90
CA GLY A 122 22.50 28.78 10.08
C GLY A 122 20.96 28.71 10.02
N THR A 123 20.41 27.75 9.26
CA THR A 123 18.98 27.38 9.29
C THR A 123 18.82 25.90 9.64
N GLU A 124 17.60 25.42 9.85
CA GLU A 124 17.39 24.01 10.23
C GLU A 124 17.66 23.02 9.08
N ILE A 125 17.67 23.48 7.82
CA ILE A 125 18.11 22.74 6.62
C ILE A 125 19.59 22.96 6.26
N ASP A 126 20.40 23.50 7.17
CA ASP A 126 21.85 23.56 6.99
C ASP A 126 22.45 22.14 6.96
N ARG A 127 23.35 21.88 6.00
CA ARG A 127 24.03 20.59 5.76
C ARG A 127 23.12 19.35 5.94
N ILE A 128 22.02 19.26 5.18
CA ILE A 128 21.13 18.08 5.21
C ILE A 128 21.85 16.76 4.88
N ASP A 129 22.99 16.81 4.20
CA ASP A 129 23.88 15.67 3.99
C ASP A 129 24.50 15.16 5.31
N LEU A 130 24.93 16.06 6.21
CA LEU A 130 25.39 15.69 7.54
C LEU A 130 24.22 15.28 8.45
N GLN A 131 23.06 15.92 8.32
CA GLN A 131 21.86 15.49 9.05
C GLN A 131 21.45 14.06 8.67
N LEU A 132 21.53 13.69 7.38
CA LEU A 132 21.26 12.32 6.93
C LEU A 132 22.27 11.33 7.52
N LEU A 133 23.56 11.67 7.58
CA LEU A 133 24.56 10.85 8.29
C LEU A 133 24.19 10.65 9.76
N ASN A 134 23.79 11.71 10.46
CA ASN A 134 23.37 11.63 11.85
C ASN A 134 22.10 10.78 12.03
N MET A 135 21.14 10.84 11.10
CA MET A 135 19.95 9.97 11.09
C MET A 135 20.34 8.49 10.88
N ILE A 136 21.30 8.22 9.99
CA ILE A 136 21.82 6.86 9.74
C ILE A 136 22.51 6.31 11.00
N GLU A 137 23.41 7.09 11.61
CA GLU A 137 24.11 6.68 12.83
C GLU A 137 23.13 6.45 14.00
N HIS A 138 22.14 7.34 14.19
CA HIS A 138 21.07 7.16 15.18
C HIS A 138 20.21 5.91 14.90
N ALA A 139 19.86 5.64 13.64
CA ALA A 139 19.12 4.43 13.27
C ALA A 139 19.93 3.13 13.43
N GLN A 140 21.24 3.18 13.19
CA GLN A 140 22.15 2.06 13.47
C GLN A 140 22.22 1.77 14.98
N GLU A 141 22.38 2.79 15.83
CA GLU A 141 22.37 2.63 17.29
C GLU A 141 21.04 2.04 17.81
N LEU A 142 19.89 2.51 17.29
CA LEU A 142 18.57 1.94 17.63
C LEU A 142 18.48 0.46 17.25
N LEU A 143 19.08 0.05 16.13
CA LEU A 143 19.03 -1.33 15.65
C LEU A 143 19.96 -2.26 16.43
N GLU A 144 21.13 -1.78 16.84
CA GLU A 144 21.99 -2.51 17.78
C GLU A 144 21.28 -2.79 19.11
N ASP A 145 20.57 -1.81 19.68
CA ASP A 145 19.80 -1.97 20.92
C ASP A 145 18.64 -2.99 20.75
N LEU A 146 18.04 -3.06 19.55
CA LEU A 146 17.04 -4.07 19.16
C LEU A 146 17.64 -5.44 18.80
N SER A 147 18.96 -5.61 18.90
CA SER A 147 19.70 -6.81 18.47
C SER A 147 19.56 -7.16 16.98
N TYR A 148 19.27 -6.16 16.13
CA TYR A 148 19.21 -6.29 14.69
C TYR A 148 20.61 -6.01 14.11
N PRO A 149 21.29 -6.99 13.48
CA PRO A 149 22.68 -6.81 13.07
C PRO A 149 22.78 -5.92 11.82
N VAL A 150 23.36 -4.73 11.97
CA VAL A 150 23.56 -3.75 10.88
C VAL A 150 25.04 -3.44 10.64
N ALA A 151 25.40 -3.21 9.39
CA ALA A 151 26.75 -2.80 8.99
C ALA A 151 26.94 -1.28 9.09
N ASP A 152 28.19 -0.83 9.23
CA ASP A 152 28.59 0.58 9.34
C ASP A 152 28.23 1.42 8.09
N ASP A 153 28.22 0.78 6.92
CA ASP A 153 28.00 1.36 5.60
C ASP A 153 26.62 1.01 5.02
N ILE A 154 26.13 1.85 4.10
CA ILE A 154 24.76 1.80 3.60
C ILE A 154 24.64 1.48 2.11
N LEU A 155 23.45 1.00 1.73
CA LEU A 155 22.95 0.99 0.37
C LEU A 155 22.13 2.28 0.16
N MET A 156 22.18 2.90 -1.02
CA MET A 156 21.34 4.05 -1.36
C MET A 156 20.52 3.82 -2.61
N ASN A 157 19.23 4.17 -2.60
CA ASN A 157 18.40 4.21 -3.81
C ASN A 157 17.82 5.62 -3.98
N GLY A 158 17.65 6.05 -5.23
CA GLY A 158 17.03 7.34 -5.55
C GLY A 158 16.56 7.40 -6.99
N PHE A 159 15.49 8.17 -7.22
CA PHE A 159 14.92 8.37 -8.55
C PHE A 159 14.59 9.85 -8.81
N SER A 160 14.90 10.32 -10.02
CA SER A 160 14.77 11.72 -10.42
C SER A 160 15.59 12.63 -9.49
N ALA A 161 14.97 13.58 -8.78
CA ALA A 161 15.66 14.43 -7.81
C ALA A 161 16.43 13.62 -6.76
N SER A 162 15.81 12.63 -6.10
CA SER A 162 16.55 11.81 -5.10
C SER A 162 17.63 10.92 -5.73
N GLY A 163 17.54 10.63 -7.04
CA GLY A 163 18.62 10.02 -7.81
C GLY A 163 19.85 10.93 -7.88
N ASN A 164 19.63 12.22 -8.18
CA ASN A 164 20.68 13.23 -8.10
C ASN A 164 21.22 13.39 -6.67
N PHE A 165 20.35 13.34 -5.65
CA PHE A 165 20.77 13.37 -4.24
C PHE A 165 21.75 12.24 -3.94
N VAL A 166 21.40 10.97 -4.19
CA VAL A 166 22.27 9.84 -3.79
C VAL A 166 23.58 9.79 -4.57
N ASN A 167 23.58 10.18 -5.86
CA ASN A 167 24.81 10.32 -6.64
C ASN A 167 25.75 11.41 -6.05
N ARG A 168 25.19 12.55 -5.65
CA ARG A 168 25.95 13.65 -5.05
C ARG A 168 26.39 13.33 -3.62
N PHE A 169 25.53 12.72 -2.81
CA PHE A 169 25.83 12.28 -1.45
C PHE A 169 27.02 11.33 -1.43
N ALA A 170 27.08 10.34 -2.33
CA ALA A 170 28.23 9.45 -2.43
C ALA A 170 29.52 10.15 -2.92
N ALA A 171 29.44 11.31 -3.57
CA ALA A 171 30.62 12.13 -3.87
C ALA A 171 31.10 13.00 -2.69
N LEU A 172 30.22 13.26 -1.71
CA LEU A 172 30.55 13.96 -0.46
C LEU A 172 31.05 13.00 0.62
N HIS A 173 30.35 11.87 0.81
CA HIS A 173 30.53 10.90 1.91
C HIS A 173 30.77 9.46 1.39
N PRO A 174 31.72 9.24 0.46
CA PRO A 174 31.90 7.94 -0.20
C PRO A 174 32.24 6.79 0.75
N GLU A 175 32.94 7.08 1.85
CA GLU A 175 33.30 6.08 2.88
C GLU A 175 32.12 5.51 3.66
N LYS A 176 30.92 6.09 3.53
CA LYS A 176 29.67 5.60 4.15
C LYS A 176 28.80 4.79 3.18
N VAL A 177 29.06 4.83 1.87
CA VAL A 177 28.17 4.24 0.85
C VAL A 177 28.81 3.00 0.22
N ARG A 178 28.23 1.81 0.49
CA ARG A 178 28.66 0.55 -0.15
C ARG A 178 28.23 0.50 -1.61
N SER A 179 26.97 0.84 -1.88
CA SER A 179 26.45 0.93 -3.25
C SER A 179 25.28 1.91 -3.38
N LEU A 180 25.12 2.50 -4.56
CA LEU A 180 24.00 3.37 -4.89
C LEU A 180 23.34 3.00 -6.23
N SER A 181 22.01 3.14 -6.32
CA SER A 181 21.29 3.24 -7.59
C SER A 181 20.67 4.63 -7.74
N ALA A 182 20.89 5.26 -8.90
CA ALA A 182 20.36 6.58 -9.22
C ALA A 182 19.68 6.55 -10.59
N GLY A 183 18.34 6.58 -10.58
CA GLY A 183 17.52 6.59 -11.79
C GLY A 183 17.04 7.98 -12.20
N GLY A 184 16.78 8.20 -13.49
CA GLY A 184 16.16 9.43 -13.98
C GLY A 184 17.04 10.69 -13.85
N ILE A 185 18.37 10.52 -13.78
CA ILE A 185 19.34 11.57 -13.43
C ILE A 185 19.71 12.54 -14.58
N ASN A 186 18.91 12.60 -15.64
CA ASN A 186 19.10 13.45 -16.83
C ASN A 186 20.46 13.34 -17.55
N GLY A 187 21.23 12.27 -17.32
CA GLY A 187 22.61 12.16 -17.77
C GLY A 187 23.56 13.16 -17.10
N THR A 188 23.20 13.69 -15.92
CA THR A 188 23.98 14.72 -15.18
C THR A 188 24.57 14.25 -13.84
N PRO A 189 25.16 13.03 -13.72
CA PRO A 189 25.86 12.65 -12.51
C PRO A 189 27.10 13.53 -12.31
N ILE A 190 27.46 13.82 -11.05
CA ILE A 190 28.62 14.66 -10.74
C ILE A 190 29.90 14.10 -11.38
N LEU A 191 30.61 14.93 -12.15
CA LEU A 191 31.86 14.52 -12.79
C LEU A 191 33.02 14.62 -11.77
N PRO A 192 33.86 13.59 -11.61
CA PRO A 192 35.03 13.60 -10.72
C PRO A 192 36.21 14.46 -11.28
N LEU A 193 35.90 15.65 -11.79
CA LEU A 193 36.79 16.56 -12.50
C LEU A 193 36.62 17.99 -12.00
N GLU A 194 37.73 18.74 -11.88
CA GLU A 194 37.69 20.19 -11.61
C GLU A 194 37.45 21.02 -12.89
N ARG A 195 37.76 20.46 -14.06
CA ARG A 195 37.74 21.15 -15.36
C ARG A 195 37.45 20.17 -16.51
N ALA A 196 36.57 20.56 -17.44
CA ALA A 196 36.38 19.87 -18.71
C ALA A 196 35.95 20.85 -19.82
N LYS A 197 36.21 20.49 -21.09
CA LYS A 197 35.83 21.23 -22.32
C LYS A 197 36.13 22.76 -22.30
N GLY A 198 37.10 23.20 -21.49
CA GLY A 198 37.50 24.60 -21.31
C GLY A 198 36.94 25.29 -20.06
N HIS A 199 35.94 24.70 -19.42
CA HIS A 199 35.22 25.25 -18.26
C HIS A 199 35.84 24.80 -16.94
N GLU A 200 35.44 25.50 -15.88
CA GLU A 200 35.65 25.11 -14.48
C GLU A 200 34.36 24.50 -13.95
N LEU A 201 34.47 23.28 -13.42
CA LEU A 201 33.34 22.46 -12.98
C LEU A 201 33.18 22.58 -11.47
N ASP A 202 32.44 23.61 -11.09
CA ASP A 202 31.95 23.75 -9.72
C ASP A 202 30.75 22.81 -9.51
N TYR A 203 30.44 22.54 -8.25
CA TYR A 203 29.33 21.68 -7.85
C TYR A 203 27.97 22.23 -8.33
N PRO A 204 27.03 21.39 -8.82
CA PRO A 204 27.07 19.93 -8.85
C PRO A 204 27.62 19.33 -10.16
N ILE A 205 28.16 20.14 -11.09
CA ILE A 205 28.70 19.63 -12.36
C ILE A 205 30.02 18.89 -12.14
N GLY A 206 30.85 19.39 -11.22
CA GLY A 206 32.08 18.72 -10.83
C GLY A 206 32.55 19.13 -9.44
N ILE A 207 33.81 18.80 -9.15
CA ILE A 207 34.33 18.76 -7.77
C ILE A 207 35.15 19.99 -7.34
N LYS A 208 35.33 20.99 -8.23
CA LYS A 208 36.34 22.06 -8.06
C LYS A 208 36.23 22.83 -6.75
N ASN A 209 35.01 23.19 -6.34
CA ASN A 209 34.76 24.01 -5.15
C ASN A 209 34.20 23.21 -3.96
N LEU A 210 34.29 21.88 -3.97
CA LEU A 210 33.81 21.07 -2.84
C LEU A 210 34.54 21.40 -1.53
N GLU A 211 35.86 21.61 -1.55
CA GLU A 211 36.62 22.03 -0.35
C GLU A 211 36.17 23.39 0.20
N GLU A 212 35.64 24.28 -0.66
CA GLU A 212 35.07 25.56 -0.25
C GLU A 212 33.66 25.42 0.34
N LEU A 213 32.84 24.52 -0.22
CA LEU A 213 31.44 24.31 0.20
C LEU A 213 31.31 23.43 1.46
N THR A 214 32.12 22.38 1.59
CA THR A 214 31.96 21.37 2.65
C THR A 214 33.05 21.40 3.71
N GLY A 215 34.18 22.07 3.43
CA GLY A 215 35.42 22.01 4.20
C GLY A 215 36.31 20.80 3.87
N GLU A 216 35.85 19.87 3.02
CA GLU A 216 36.54 18.62 2.72
C GLU A 216 36.81 18.43 1.21
N ARG A 217 37.90 17.74 0.89
CA ARG A 217 38.25 17.42 -0.50
C ARG A 217 37.57 16.15 -0.95
N PHE A 218 37.12 16.15 -2.21
CA PHE A 218 36.63 14.95 -2.88
C PHE A 218 37.55 13.74 -2.68
N ASN A 219 37.05 12.74 -1.97
CA ASN A 219 37.78 11.52 -1.65
C ASN A 219 37.71 10.53 -2.83
N ALA A 220 38.50 10.82 -3.87
CA ALA A 220 38.59 10.01 -5.09
C ALA A 220 39.10 8.57 -4.86
N ALA A 221 39.58 8.21 -3.67
CA ALA A 221 39.90 6.81 -3.35
C ALA A 221 38.61 6.06 -3.04
N SER A 222 37.96 6.39 -1.91
CA SER A 222 36.71 5.74 -1.49
C SER A 222 35.61 5.85 -2.54
N TRP A 223 35.49 6.98 -3.25
CA TRP A 223 34.46 7.16 -4.29
C TRP A 223 34.56 6.15 -5.45
N ARG A 224 35.76 5.62 -5.74
CA ARG A 224 35.92 4.57 -6.75
C ARG A 224 35.44 3.21 -6.27
N ASP A 225 35.52 2.97 -4.97
CA ASP A 225 35.14 1.71 -4.34
C ASP A 225 33.61 1.59 -4.21
N VAL A 226 32.89 2.72 -4.07
CA VAL A 226 31.41 2.78 -4.13
C VAL A 226 30.91 2.15 -5.43
N ALA A 227 30.08 1.12 -5.33
CA ALA A 227 29.40 0.53 -6.48
C ALA A 227 28.24 1.44 -6.93
N GLN A 228 28.20 1.86 -8.20
CA GLN A 228 27.19 2.81 -8.70
C GLN A 228 26.39 2.25 -9.88
N TYR A 229 25.05 2.25 -9.79
CA TYR A 229 24.13 1.91 -10.89
C TYR A 229 23.37 3.15 -11.34
N LEU A 230 23.84 3.77 -12.42
CA LEU A 230 23.34 5.05 -12.92
C LEU A 230 22.47 4.79 -14.16
N TYR A 231 21.19 5.15 -14.11
CA TYR A 231 20.26 4.76 -15.18
C TYR A 231 19.26 5.84 -15.62
N LEU A 232 18.82 5.70 -16.87
CA LEU A 232 17.91 6.61 -17.55
C LEU A 232 16.95 5.84 -18.47
N GLY A 233 15.75 6.38 -18.68
CA GLY A 233 14.84 5.88 -19.72
C GLY A 233 15.28 6.32 -21.11
N GLY A 234 15.17 5.43 -22.11
CA GLY A 234 15.48 5.75 -23.51
C GLY A 234 14.52 6.78 -24.13
N GLU A 235 13.31 6.89 -23.59
CA GLU A 235 12.26 7.85 -23.98
C GLU A 235 11.98 8.86 -22.85
N ASP A 236 12.96 9.08 -21.96
CA ASP A 236 12.85 10.07 -20.88
C ASP A 236 13.08 11.48 -21.43
N GLU A 237 12.04 12.31 -21.45
CA GLU A 237 12.10 13.70 -21.94
C GLU A 237 12.26 14.74 -20.81
N ASN A 238 12.37 14.33 -19.54
CA ASN A 238 12.29 15.24 -18.39
C ASN A 238 13.60 15.98 -18.07
N ASP A 239 14.21 16.61 -19.08
CA ASP A 239 15.48 17.35 -18.93
C ASP A 239 15.35 18.53 -17.95
N THR A 240 16.08 18.47 -16.82
CA THR A 240 16.07 19.54 -15.83
C THR A 240 16.94 20.75 -16.18
N ILE A 241 17.92 20.63 -17.09
CA ILE A 241 18.89 21.71 -17.37
C ILE A 241 18.22 23.05 -17.76
N PRO A 242 17.13 23.11 -18.55
CA PRO A 242 16.49 24.37 -18.92
C PRO A 242 15.85 25.15 -17.76
N PHE A 243 15.60 24.52 -16.61
CA PHE A 243 14.84 25.11 -15.50
C PHE A 243 15.73 25.81 -14.46
N ASP A 244 15.31 26.97 -13.97
CA ASP A 244 16.11 27.86 -13.11
C ASP A 244 15.90 27.66 -11.60
N ASP A 245 15.01 26.75 -11.22
CA ASP A 245 14.82 26.20 -9.88
C ASP A 245 15.78 25.02 -9.59
N ALA A 246 16.26 24.33 -10.62
CA ALA A 246 17.25 23.25 -10.53
C ALA A 246 18.68 23.69 -10.90
N TRP A 247 18.85 24.70 -11.77
CA TRP A 247 20.16 25.09 -12.29
C TRP A 247 20.34 26.62 -12.37
N SER A 248 21.48 27.14 -11.88
CA SER A 248 21.83 28.56 -12.06
C SER A 248 22.13 28.90 -13.53
N GLU A 249 21.88 30.13 -13.99
CA GLU A 249 22.20 30.58 -15.38
C GLU A 249 23.67 30.34 -15.81
N ARG A 250 24.57 30.20 -14.83
CA ARG A 250 25.95 29.78 -15.08
C ARG A 250 26.01 28.27 -15.33
N HIS A 251 25.43 27.47 -14.44
CA HIS A 251 25.45 26.03 -14.54
C HIS A 251 24.67 25.49 -15.72
N GLN A 252 23.53 26.08 -16.10
CA GLN A 252 22.81 25.71 -17.32
C GLN A 252 23.73 25.70 -18.55
N ARG A 253 24.47 26.79 -18.77
CA ARG A 253 25.41 26.91 -19.89
C ARG A 253 26.58 25.94 -19.78
N VAL A 254 27.22 25.88 -18.61
CA VAL A 254 28.36 24.97 -18.39
C VAL A 254 27.93 23.51 -18.54
N ALA A 255 26.73 23.13 -18.11
CA ALA A 255 26.24 21.76 -18.19
C ALA A 255 25.99 21.33 -19.64
N VAL A 256 25.37 22.17 -20.49
CA VAL A 256 25.23 21.89 -21.93
C VAL A 256 26.61 21.86 -22.62
N ASP A 257 27.47 22.85 -22.35
CA ASP A 257 28.83 22.91 -22.93
C ASP A 257 29.69 21.69 -22.52
N VAL A 258 29.45 21.10 -21.34
CA VAL A 258 30.25 20.01 -20.74
C VAL A 258 29.67 18.63 -20.98
N TYR A 259 28.42 18.35 -20.61
CA TYR A 259 27.79 17.04 -20.81
C TYR A 259 27.38 16.85 -22.27
N GLY A 260 26.56 17.77 -22.81
CA GLY A 260 26.01 17.73 -24.17
C GLY A 260 24.54 18.17 -24.23
N GLU A 261 23.95 18.18 -25.42
CA GLU A 261 22.56 18.62 -25.61
C GLU A 261 21.58 17.48 -25.24
N ASP A 262 21.80 16.27 -25.72
CA ASP A 262 20.87 15.13 -25.55
C ASP A 262 21.21 14.24 -24.34
N MET A 263 20.22 13.92 -23.49
CA MET A 263 20.47 13.17 -22.25
C MET A 263 20.96 11.74 -22.50
N GLN A 264 20.40 11.08 -23.52
CA GLN A 264 20.64 9.68 -23.86
C GLN A 264 21.84 9.54 -24.82
N GLU A 265 21.93 10.38 -25.86
CA GLU A 265 22.93 10.28 -26.93
C GLU A 265 24.25 10.99 -26.60
N ASP A 266 24.22 12.12 -25.87
CA ASP A 266 25.44 12.85 -25.48
C ASP A 266 25.83 12.63 -24.01
N ARG A 267 24.92 12.96 -23.08
CA ARG A 267 25.29 13.19 -21.67
C ARG A 267 25.59 11.90 -20.92
N MET A 268 24.78 10.86 -21.10
CA MET A 268 25.02 9.53 -20.50
C MET A 268 26.34 8.91 -21.01
N PRO A 269 26.62 8.79 -22.33
CA PRO A 269 27.88 8.23 -22.82
C PRO A 269 29.12 9.06 -22.47
N TYR A 270 29.01 10.40 -22.44
CA TYR A 270 30.10 11.26 -21.98
C TYR A 270 30.39 11.03 -20.49
N SER A 271 29.36 10.96 -19.65
CA SER A 271 29.52 10.70 -18.22
C SER A 271 30.11 9.31 -17.96
N GLU A 272 29.64 8.28 -18.67
CA GLU A 272 30.19 6.92 -18.62
C GLU A 272 31.70 6.94 -18.94
N THR A 273 32.09 7.59 -20.04
CA THR A 273 33.51 7.74 -20.42
C THR A 273 34.35 8.40 -19.30
N ILE A 274 33.85 9.48 -18.68
CA ILE A 274 34.57 10.16 -17.58
C ILE A 274 34.67 9.27 -16.34
N TYR A 275 33.63 8.49 -16.02
CA TYR A 275 33.64 7.56 -14.89
C TYR A 275 34.60 6.39 -15.13
N GLU A 276 34.64 5.84 -16.34
CA GLU A 276 35.63 4.83 -16.76
C GLU A 276 37.08 5.38 -16.67
N GLU A 277 37.34 6.58 -17.23
CA GLU A 277 38.65 7.24 -17.16
C GLU A 277 39.07 7.56 -15.72
N ALA A 278 38.12 7.89 -14.85
CA ALA A 278 38.35 8.08 -13.43
C ALA A 278 38.63 6.77 -12.68
N GLY A 279 38.23 5.62 -13.23
CA GLY A 279 38.34 4.30 -12.61
C GLY A 279 37.26 4.03 -11.55
N ALA A 280 36.03 4.50 -11.78
CA ALA A 280 34.89 4.28 -10.90
C ALA A 280 34.32 2.86 -11.04
N ASN A 281 33.84 2.26 -9.94
CA ASN A 281 33.02 1.05 -9.96
C ASN A 281 31.56 1.39 -10.36
N ALA A 282 31.36 1.87 -11.59
CA ALA A 282 30.06 2.32 -12.07
C ALA A 282 29.55 1.52 -13.27
N THR A 283 28.24 1.35 -13.34
CA THR A 283 27.50 0.81 -14.50
C THR A 283 26.50 1.87 -14.95
N PHE A 284 26.57 2.27 -16.21
CA PHE A 284 25.59 3.16 -16.83
C PHE A 284 24.58 2.32 -17.61
N LYS A 285 23.29 2.69 -17.54
CA LYS A 285 22.24 1.97 -18.26
C LYS A 285 21.16 2.89 -18.82
N VAL A 286 20.99 2.88 -20.13
CA VAL A 286 19.78 3.37 -20.80
C VAL A 286 18.84 2.18 -21.05
N TYR A 287 17.55 2.38 -20.80
CA TYR A 287 16.50 1.37 -21.02
C TYR A 287 15.54 1.81 -22.13
N ASP A 288 15.68 1.19 -23.31
CA ASP A 288 14.85 1.46 -24.50
C ASP A 288 13.34 1.39 -24.21
N GLY A 289 12.55 2.32 -24.75
CA GLY A 289 11.09 2.32 -24.59
C GLY A 289 10.57 2.72 -23.19
N VAL A 290 11.43 3.20 -22.30
CA VAL A 290 11.07 3.65 -20.94
C VAL A 290 11.14 5.17 -20.84
N GLY A 291 10.08 5.81 -20.31
CA GLY A 291 10.03 7.25 -20.00
C GLY A 291 10.19 7.54 -18.50
N HIS A 292 10.01 8.80 -18.09
CA HIS A 292 10.39 9.27 -16.75
C HIS A 292 9.58 8.68 -15.58
N THR A 293 8.26 8.48 -15.71
CA THR A 293 7.39 8.25 -14.55
C THR A 293 7.17 6.80 -14.15
N ASN A 294 7.35 5.86 -15.09
CA ASN A 294 7.07 4.44 -14.87
C ASN A 294 8.36 3.64 -14.87
N THR A 295 8.80 3.17 -13.69
CA THR A 295 9.93 2.24 -13.57
C THR A 295 9.43 0.80 -13.75
N PRO A 296 9.71 0.11 -14.88
CA PRO A 296 9.20 -1.24 -15.12
C PRO A 296 9.80 -2.26 -14.16
N LEU A 297 9.10 -3.37 -13.94
CA LEU A 297 9.54 -4.47 -13.07
C LEU A 297 10.95 -4.99 -13.39
N GLN A 298 11.39 -4.91 -14.65
CA GLN A 298 12.77 -5.25 -15.01
C GLN A 298 13.79 -4.33 -14.32
N ILE A 299 13.59 -3.02 -14.36
CA ILE A 299 14.51 -2.06 -13.71
C ILE A 299 14.52 -2.28 -12.21
N GLN A 300 13.35 -2.52 -11.59
CA GLN A 300 13.25 -2.82 -10.16
C GLN A 300 14.05 -4.09 -9.79
N ARG A 301 13.98 -5.14 -10.62
CA ARG A 301 14.78 -6.36 -10.46
C ARG A 301 16.27 -6.12 -10.68
N ASP A 302 16.65 -5.32 -11.67
CA ASP A 302 18.04 -5.01 -11.98
C ASP A 302 18.68 -4.20 -10.83
N VAL A 303 17.95 -3.22 -10.26
CA VAL A 303 18.35 -2.45 -9.07
C VAL A 303 18.45 -3.33 -7.82
N ALA A 304 17.44 -4.17 -7.56
CA ALA A 304 17.47 -5.10 -6.42
C ALA A 304 18.65 -6.10 -6.54
N ASN A 305 18.88 -6.68 -7.72
CA ASN A 305 20.02 -7.59 -7.96
C ASN A 305 21.37 -6.87 -7.82
N PHE A 306 21.47 -5.63 -8.29
CA PHE A 306 22.65 -4.80 -8.13
C PHE A 306 22.98 -4.57 -6.65
N HIS A 307 22.00 -4.15 -5.83
CA HIS A 307 22.20 -3.97 -4.39
C HIS A 307 22.45 -5.28 -3.66
N ARG A 308 21.76 -6.36 -4.02
CA ARG A 308 21.96 -7.68 -3.40
C ARG A 308 23.38 -8.20 -3.61
N ARG A 309 23.93 -8.00 -4.81
CA ARG A 309 25.32 -8.33 -5.15
C ARG A 309 26.33 -7.46 -4.39
N ASN A 310 26.22 -6.14 -4.49
CA ASN A 310 27.22 -5.23 -3.90
C ASN A 310 27.06 -5.06 -2.38
N GLY A 311 25.89 -5.39 -1.83
CA GLY A 311 25.66 -5.57 -0.40
C GLY A 311 26.27 -6.87 0.16
N GLU A 312 26.77 -7.75 -0.71
CA GLU A 312 27.26 -9.10 -0.36
C GLU A 312 26.21 -9.96 0.37
N LEU A 313 24.93 -9.73 0.04
CA LEU A 313 23.82 -10.31 0.78
C LEU A 313 23.70 -11.82 0.56
N LYS A 314 23.36 -12.53 1.64
CA LYS A 314 23.12 -13.97 1.67
C LYS A 314 21.67 -14.19 2.10
N GLN A 315 20.85 -14.63 1.16
CA GLN A 315 19.41 -14.80 1.33
C GLN A 315 18.98 -16.24 1.03
N VAL A 316 18.06 -16.73 1.86
CA VAL A 316 17.25 -17.92 1.60
C VAL A 316 15.81 -17.52 1.87
N THR A 317 14.87 -17.93 1.01
CA THR A 317 13.42 -17.80 1.25
C THR A 317 12.70 -19.06 0.79
N PHE A 318 11.54 -19.36 1.37
CA PHE A 318 10.67 -20.40 0.82
C PHE A 318 10.05 -19.93 -0.49
N THR A 319 10.01 -20.80 -1.49
CA THR A 319 9.34 -20.52 -2.77
C THR A 319 7.82 -20.55 -2.61
N GLU A 320 7.35 -21.50 -1.80
CA GLU A 320 5.96 -21.66 -1.35
C GLU A 320 6.02 -22.03 0.15
N GLN A 321 5.02 -21.62 0.94
CA GLN A 321 4.99 -21.91 2.37
C GLN A 321 4.95 -23.43 2.61
N PRO A 322 5.86 -24.02 3.42
CA PRO A 322 5.84 -25.45 3.72
C PRO A 322 4.55 -25.86 4.43
N THR A 323 4.08 -27.08 4.15
CA THR A 323 2.85 -27.63 4.72
C THR A 323 3.08 -28.95 5.44
N SER A 324 2.21 -29.26 6.41
CA SER A 324 2.20 -30.57 7.07
C SER A 324 2.03 -31.67 6.02
N GLY A 325 2.84 -32.73 6.13
CA GLY A 325 2.87 -33.82 5.16
C GLY A 325 3.91 -33.65 4.05
N ASP A 326 4.46 -32.45 3.83
CA ASP A 326 5.48 -32.24 2.80
C ASP A 326 6.74 -33.05 3.07
N THR A 327 7.25 -33.69 2.01
CA THR A 327 8.47 -34.53 2.03
C THR A 327 9.66 -33.88 1.33
N SER A 328 9.46 -32.67 0.79
CA SER A 328 10.49 -31.80 0.24
C SER A 328 10.06 -30.35 0.41
N VAL A 329 11.00 -29.41 0.38
CA VAL A 329 10.70 -27.96 0.34
C VAL A 329 11.49 -27.28 -0.78
N GLN A 330 10.88 -26.28 -1.41
CA GLN A 330 11.51 -25.45 -2.43
C GLN A 330 12.03 -24.15 -1.81
N LEU A 331 13.34 -23.90 -1.95
CA LEU A 331 14.01 -22.72 -1.41
C LEU A 331 14.58 -21.88 -2.55
N ASN A 332 14.19 -20.61 -2.60
CA ASN A 332 14.87 -19.60 -3.39
C ASN A 332 16.11 -19.12 -2.62
N THR A 333 17.20 -18.90 -3.34
CA THR A 333 18.49 -18.52 -2.76
C THR A 333 19.18 -17.46 -3.59
N PHE A 334 19.94 -16.61 -2.89
CA PHE A 334 20.98 -15.79 -3.48
C PHE A 334 22.09 -15.66 -2.46
N LEU A 335 23.24 -16.28 -2.73
CA LEU A 335 24.39 -16.27 -1.83
C LEU A 335 25.56 -15.61 -2.57
N PHE A 336 25.93 -14.39 -2.19
CA PHE A 336 27.13 -13.73 -2.70
C PHE A 336 28.36 -14.20 -1.92
N ASP A 337 29.08 -15.17 -2.48
CA ASP A 337 30.28 -15.78 -1.90
C ASP A 337 31.00 -16.62 -2.97
N ASP A 338 32.32 -16.82 -2.82
CA ASP A 338 33.13 -17.71 -3.67
C ASP A 338 33.17 -19.16 -3.16
N GLN A 339 32.65 -19.43 -1.95
CA GLN A 339 32.60 -20.76 -1.34
C GLN A 339 31.42 -21.60 -1.87
N ASP A 340 31.54 -22.93 -1.79
CA ASP A 340 30.43 -23.85 -2.06
C ASP A 340 29.46 -23.88 -0.87
N PHE A 341 28.15 -23.80 -1.14
CA PHE A 341 27.09 -23.91 -0.13
C PHE A 341 26.17 -25.11 -0.34
N GLN A 342 25.55 -25.56 0.74
CA GLN A 342 24.48 -26.56 0.74
C GLN A 342 23.27 -26.07 1.53
N LEU A 343 22.07 -26.35 1.01
CA LEU A 343 20.82 -26.18 1.72
C LEU A 343 20.50 -27.41 2.55
N ARG A 344 19.99 -27.14 3.74
CA ARG A 344 19.57 -28.11 4.74
C ARG A 344 18.35 -27.55 5.46
N VAL A 345 17.49 -28.42 5.95
CA VAL A 345 16.19 -28.07 6.54
C VAL A 345 16.09 -28.70 7.92
N TRP A 346 15.67 -27.91 8.89
CA TRP A 346 15.46 -28.31 10.27
C TRP A 346 14.00 -28.16 10.67
N SER A 347 13.60 -28.99 11.62
CA SER A 347 12.53 -28.71 12.57
C SER A 347 13.15 -28.13 13.84
N ALA A 348 12.50 -27.14 14.45
CA ALA A 348 12.90 -26.63 15.77
C ALA A 348 12.87 -27.73 16.85
N ASP A 349 11.91 -28.66 16.77
CA ASP A 349 11.69 -29.73 17.75
C ASP A 349 12.46 -31.03 17.43
N ARG A 350 12.44 -31.44 16.17
CA ARG A 350 12.98 -32.74 15.71
C ARG A 350 14.43 -32.64 15.20
N GLY A 351 14.93 -31.42 14.95
CA GLY A 351 16.27 -31.17 14.43
C GLY A 351 16.37 -31.37 12.91
N ASP A 352 17.53 -31.84 12.44
CA ASP A 352 17.85 -31.92 11.01
C ASP A 352 16.96 -32.92 10.25
N LEU A 353 16.05 -32.39 9.41
CA LEU A 353 15.17 -33.17 8.55
C LEU A 353 15.80 -33.52 7.19
N THR A 354 16.97 -32.95 6.84
CA THR A 354 17.56 -33.08 5.49
C THR A 354 17.93 -34.52 5.12
N GLU A 355 17.28 -35.14 4.14
CA GLU A 355 17.71 -36.45 3.62
C GLU A 355 18.99 -36.28 2.80
N THR A 356 18.92 -35.47 1.74
CA THR A 356 20.03 -35.16 0.84
C THR A 356 20.24 -33.64 0.81
N PRO A 357 21.38 -33.12 1.32
CA PRO A 357 21.70 -31.70 1.19
C PRO A 357 21.78 -31.29 -0.28
N ALA A 358 21.09 -30.23 -0.65
CA ALA A 358 21.09 -29.72 -2.02
C ALA A 358 22.20 -28.68 -2.20
N SER A 359 22.96 -28.73 -3.28
CA SER A 359 24.00 -27.72 -3.55
C SER A 359 23.37 -26.42 -4.07
N VAL A 360 23.88 -25.28 -3.62
CA VAL A 360 23.45 -23.95 -4.08
C VAL A 360 24.44 -23.40 -5.09
N ALA A 361 23.95 -22.75 -6.14
CA ALA A 361 24.80 -21.94 -7.01
C ALA A 361 24.92 -20.50 -6.47
N THR A 362 26.15 -20.07 -6.18
CA THR A 362 26.42 -18.71 -5.68
C THR A 362 26.40 -17.65 -6.78
N ASN A 363 26.32 -16.38 -6.36
CA ASN A 363 26.44 -15.18 -7.21
C ASN A 363 25.34 -15.02 -8.28
N LYS A 364 24.20 -15.68 -8.10
CA LYS A 364 22.96 -15.54 -8.88
C LYS A 364 21.76 -16.01 -8.05
N GLU A 365 20.55 -15.74 -8.54
CA GLU A 365 19.35 -16.40 -8.02
C GLU A 365 19.33 -17.88 -8.44
N ASP A 366 18.92 -18.75 -7.52
CA ASP A 366 18.74 -20.19 -7.74
C ASP A 366 17.53 -20.69 -6.93
N SER A 367 16.76 -21.63 -7.48
CA SER A 367 15.59 -22.22 -6.82
C SER A 367 15.80 -23.73 -6.71
N VAL A 368 15.80 -24.24 -5.47
CA VAL A 368 16.40 -25.54 -5.13
C VAL A 368 15.49 -26.32 -4.19
N GLU A 369 15.16 -27.54 -4.61
CA GLU A 369 14.36 -28.49 -3.83
C GLU A 369 15.25 -29.28 -2.86
N VAL A 370 14.87 -29.33 -1.58
CA VAL A 370 15.54 -30.11 -0.53
C VAL A 370 14.64 -31.26 -0.08
N GLN A 371 15.11 -32.50 -0.23
CA GLN A 371 14.40 -33.71 0.19
C GLN A 371 14.51 -33.96 1.70
N LEU A 372 13.44 -34.40 2.34
CA LEU A 372 13.34 -34.59 3.80
C LEU A 372 13.27 -36.08 4.18
N ARG A 373 13.89 -36.44 5.32
CA ARG A 373 13.93 -37.81 5.89
C ARG A 373 12.56 -38.30 6.38
N SER A 374 11.69 -37.35 6.68
CA SER A 374 10.37 -37.53 7.25
C SER A 374 9.52 -36.34 6.81
N ALA A 375 8.22 -36.56 6.68
CA ALA A 375 7.29 -35.47 6.43
C ALA A 375 7.37 -34.39 7.50
N ILE A 376 7.07 -33.15 7.12
CA ILE A 376 6.86 -32.02 8.03
C ILE A 376 5.62 -32.31 8.91
N GLU A 377 5.73 -32.01 10.21
CA GLU A 377 4.66 -32.13 11.22
C GLU A 377 4.15 -30.73 11.62
N GLN A 378 3.41 -30.59 12.74
CA GLN A 378 3.14 -29.27 13.31
C GLN A 378 4.40 -28.77 14.03
N GLU A 379 5.16 -27.89 13.40
CA GLU A 379 6.46 -27.42 13.91
C GLU A 379 6.96 -26.16 13.18
N GLU A 380 7.89 -25.42 13.78
CA GLU A 380 8.68 -24.43 13.04
C GLU A 380 9.71 -25.15 12.15
N ILE A 381 9.65 -24.88 10.85
CA ILE A 381 10.59 -25.37 9.85
C ILE A 381 11.58 -24.27 9.47
N ILE A 382 12.87 -24.59 9.53
CA ILE A 382 13.97 -23.66 9.26
C ILE A 382 14.76 -24.17 8.04
N GLY A 383 14.63 -23.48 6.90
CA GLY A 383 15.49 -23.69 5.74
C GLY A 383 16.75 -22.85 5.88
N ALA A 384 17.94 -23.43 5.72
CA ALA A 384 19.19 -22.69 5.90
C ALA A 384 20.29 -23.09 4.90
N ALA A 385 21.10 -22.10 4.51
CA ALA A 385 22.30 -22.25 3.71
C ALA A 385 23.54 -22.31 4.62
N LEU A 386 24.35 -23.35 4.42
CA LEU A 386 25.57 -23.59 5.19
C LEU A 386 26.74 -23.82 4.23
N PRO A 387 27.98 -23.47 4.63
CA PRO A 387 29.15 -23.89 3.89
C PRO A 387 29.13 -25.41 3.67
N LYS A 388 29.63 -25.86 2.53
CA LYS A 388 29.72 -27.27 2.19
C LYS A 388 30.43 -28.08 3.29
N ASP A 389 29.93 -29.29 3.53
CA ASP A 389 30.34 -30.19 4.61
C ASP A 389 30.00 -29.73 6.05
N VAL A 390 29.40 -28.53 6.26
CA VAL A 390 28.93 -28.06 7.57
C VAL A 390 27.47 -28.46 7.82
N THR A 391 27.16 -28.94 9.03
CA THR A 391 25.84 -29.49 9.39
C THR A 391 25.24 -28.91 10.68
N THR A 392 25.84 -27.89 11.28
CA THR A 392 25.32 -27.23 12.47
C THR A 392 24.50 -26.02 12.06
N LEU A 393 23.22 -25.93 12.44
CA LEU A 393 22.37 -24.78 12.09
C LEU A 393 22.95 -23.43 12.57
N ASN A 394 23.72 -23.41 13.65
CA ASN A 394 24.38 -22.20 14.14
C ASN A 394 25.51 -21.67 13.24
N ASP A 395 26.03 -22.51 12.32
CA ASP A 395 27.06 -22.15 11.35
C ASP A 395 26.43 -21.80 9.97
N ALA A 396 25.10 -21.58 9.92
CA ALA A 396 24.41 -21.11 8.72
C ALA A 396 24.72 -19.64 8.45
N VAL A 397 24.93 -19.31 7.16
CA VAL A 397 25.19 -17.94 6.71
C VAL A 397 23.91 -17.18 6.34
N ALA A 398 22.82 -17.92 6.09
CA ALA A 398 21.50 -17.38 5.78
C ALA A 398 20.44 -18.45 6.11
N SER A 399 19.25 -17.99 6.51
CA SER A 399 18.12 -18.86 6.83
C SER A 399 16.79 -18.20 6.51
N VAL A 400 15.73 -19.00 6.61
CA VAL A 400 14.32 -18.61 6.65
C VAL A 400 13.61 -19.59 7.57
N SER A 401 12.65 -19.13 8.35
CA SER A 401 11.75 -20.03 9.09
C SER A 401 10.29 -19.78 8.72
N ALA A 402 9.47 -20.80 8.99
CA ALA A 402 8.03 -20.80 8.79
C ALA A 402 7.39 -21.69 9.86
N GLU A 403 6.38 -21.19 10.57
CA GLU A 403 5.54 -22.06 11.39
C GLU A 403 4.61 -22.88 10.49
N VAL A 404 4.78 -24.20 10.54
CA VAL A 404 3.93 -25.13 9.80
C VAL A 404 2.86 -25.65 10.73
N ASN A 405 1.65 -25.14 10.56
CA ASN A 405 0.48 -25.65 11.27
C ASN A 405 -0.08 -26.92 10.60
N GLN A 406 -0.29 -27.97 11.39
CA GLN A 406 -0.92 -29.19 10.91
C GLN A 406 -2.39 -28.95 10.60
N LEU A 407 -2.80 -29.29 9.38
CA LEU A 407 -4.21 -29.36 9.03
C LEU A 407 -4.76 -30.71 9.53
N PRO A 408 -5.98 -30.77 10.11
CA PRO A 408 -6.99 -29.73 10.19
C PRO A 408 -6.69 -28.66 11.26
N LEU A 409 -6.56 -27.41 10.82
CA LEU A 409 -6.26 -26.26 11.67
C LEU A 409 -7.52 -25.47 11.95
N VAL A 410 -7.70 -25.05 13.20
CA VAL A 410 -8.56 -23.92 13.56
C VAL A 410 -7.88 -23.16 14.71
N SER A 411 -7.58 -21.89 14.50
CA SER A 411 -6.88 -21.03 15.47
C SER A 411 -7.50 -19.63 15.45
N VAL A 412 -7.76 -19.07 16.63
CA VAL A 412 -8.24 -17.69 16.76
C VAL A 412 -7.04 -16.75 16.80
N VAL A 413 -6.91 -15.92 15.78
CA VAL A 413 -5.80 -14.96 15.58
C VAL A 413 -6.13 -13.59 16.17
N ASP A 414 -7.38 -13.13 16.01
CA ASP A 414 -7.92 -11.95 16.71
C ASP A 414 -9.16 -12.36 17.51
N THR A 415 -9.17 -11.98 18.78
CA THR A 415 -10.16 -12.42 19.77
C THR A 415 -11.30 -11.41 19.87
N PRO A 416 -12.57 -11.83 19.77
CA PRO A 416 -13.69 -10.93 19.89
C PRO A 416 -13.79 -10.34 21.30
N THR A 417 -14.40 -9.17 21.39
CA THR A 417 -14.73 -8.50 22.65
C THR A 417 -16.19 -8.06 22.64
N SER A 418 -16.74 -7.71 23.80
CA SER A 418 -18.12 -7.22 23.86
C SER A 418 -18.34 -5.84 23.20
N SER A 419 -17.30 -5.19 22.66
CA SER A 419 -17.40 -4.03 21.75
C SER A 419 -17.03 -4.33 20.29
N ARG A 420 -16.25 -5.39 20.02
CA ARG A 420 -16.03 -5.95 18.68
C ARG A 420 -16.48 -7.41 18.63
N PRO A 421 -17.71 -7.72 18.18
CA PRO A 421 -18.14 -9.09 17.95
C PRO A 421 -17.53 -9.69 16.68
N THR A 422 -16.32 -9.29 16.30
CA THR A 422 -15.58 -9.85 15.17
C THR A 422 -14.41 -10.70 15.65
N MET A 423 -14.16 -11.80 14.95
CA MET A 423 -13.12 -12.77 15.30
C MET A 423 -12.35 -13.16 14.05
N THR A 424 -11.02 -13.08 14.08
CA THR A 424 -10.19 -13.57 12.96
C THR A 424 -9.77 -15.00 13.26
N VAL A 425 -10.09 -15.91 12.36
CA VAL A 425 -9.79 -17.34 12.48
C VAL A 425 -8.90 -17.76 11.31
N GLU A 426 -7.76 -18.38 11.61
CA GLU A 426 -7.00 -19.19 10.64
C GLU A 426 -7.56 -20.61 10.66
N TYR A 427 -7.97 -21.12 9.51
CA TYR A 427 -8.56 -22.45 9.37
C TYR A 427 -8.11 -23.17 8.09
N GLY A 428 -8.15 -24.50 8.12
CA GLY A 428 -7.98 -25.29 6.91
C GLY A 428 -8.06 -26.79 7.13
N VAL A 429 -8.20 -27.54 6.04
CA VAL A 429 -8.20 -29.02 6.00
C VAL A 429 -7.41 -29.47 4.78
N GLU A 430 -6.61 -30.54 4.89
CA GLU A 430 -5.84 -31.06 3.75
C GLU A 430 -6.71 -31.44 2.55
N SER A 431 -6.16 -31.33 1.34
CA SER A 431 -6.78 -31.82 0.10
C SER A 431 -6.89 -33.35 0.04
N SER A 432 -6.14 -34.04 0.90
CA SER A 432 -6.16 -35.50 1.08
C SER A 432 -7.41 -35.99 1.84
N TYR A 433 -8.11 -35.09 2.54
CA TYR A 433 -9.22 -35.40 3.43
C TYR A 433 -10.46 -35.85 2.63
N GLN A 434 -10.92 -37.08 2.88
CA GLN A 434 -12.03 -37.68 2.15
C GLN A 434 -13.37 -37.38 2.82
N SER A 435 -14.02 -36.30 2.40
CA SER A 435 -15.46 -36.09 2.55
C SER A 435 -16.14 -36.02 1.19
N SER A 436 -17.40 -36.43 1.12
CA SER A 436 -18.29 -36.19 -0.03
C SER A 436 -19.08 -34.90 0.09
N SER A 437 -19.00 -34.22 1.23
CA SER A 437 -19.60 -32.91 1.51
C SER A 437 -18.54 -31.84 1.83
N PRO A 438 -18.92 -30.55 1.84
CA PRO A 438 -18.07 -29.47 2.33
C PRO A 438 -17.76 -29.59 3.83
N ILE A 439 -16.70 -28.90 4.25
CA ILE A 439 -16.33 -28.71 5.66
C ILE A 439 -16.93 -27.39 6.14
N HIS A 440 -17.53 -27.40 7.33
CA HIS A 440 -18.09 -26.21 7.96
C HIS A 440 -17.18 -25.72 9.09
N LEU A 441 -16.93 -24.41 9.16
CA LEU A 441 -16.36 -23.74 10.32
C LEU A 441 -17.51 -23.18 11.16
N PHE A 442 -17.72 -23.72 12.34
CA PHE A 442 -18.69 -23.22 13.31
C PHE A 442 -17.99 -22.48 14.46
N VAL A 443 -18.73 -21.62 15.15
CA VAL A 443 -18.44 -21.21 16.52
C VAL A 443 -19.64 -21.50 17.40
N LEU A 444 -19.38 -21.89 18.64
CA LEU A 444 -20.38 -22.14 19.68
C LEU A 444 -20.04 -21.34 20.93
N ASP A 445 -21.04 -20.84 21.64
CA ASP A 445 -20.81 -20.26 22.98
C ASP A 445 -21.02 -21.30 24.10
N SER A 446 -20.53 -20.94 25.29
CA SER A 446 -20.70 -21.72 26.53
C SER A 446 -22.15 -21.91 27.01
N SER A 447 -23.12 -21.18 26.45
CA SER A 447 -24.57 -21.31 26.74
C SER A 447 -25.29 -22.28 25.79
N GLY A 448 -24.67 -22.63 24.65
CA GLY A 448 -25.17 -23.57 23.65
C GLY A 448 -25.61 -22.92 22.33
N GLY A 449 -25.39 -21.61 22.15
CA GLY A 449 -25.53 -20.93 20.87
C GLY A 449 -24.55 -21.46 19.83
N ARG A 450 -24.91 -21.47 18.54
CA ARG A 450 -24.07 -21.97 17.44
C ARG A 450 -24.28 -21.13 16.17
N ALA A 451 -23.18 -20.71 15.54
CA ALA A 451 -23.18 -19.96 14.29
C ALA A 451 -22.27 -20.64 13.26
N LEU A 452 -22.68 -20.66 11.99
CA LEU A 452 -21.85 -21.11 10.86
C LEU A 452 -21.04 -19.92 10.33
N LEU A 453 -19.72 -19.96 10.49
CA LEU A 453 -18.82 -18.90 10.03
C LEU A 453 -18.52 -18.99 8.53
N THR A 454 -18.24 -20.20 8.04
CA THR A 454 -18.07 -20.45 6.60
C THR A 454 -18.11 -21.92 6.24
N THR A 455 -18.19 -22.20 4.94
CA THR A 455 -18.20 -23.53 4.34
C THR A 455 -17.14 -23.60 3.24
N PHE A 456 -16.25 -24.59 3.29
CA PHE A 456 -15.11 -24.71 2.38
C PHE A 456 -14.81 -26.17 1.99
N GLY A 457 -13.98 -26.37 0.96
CA GLY A 457 -13.60 -27.70 0.49
C GLY A 457 -12.27 -28.20 1.07
N PRO A 458 -12.05 -29.53 1.18
CA PRO A 458 -10.73 -30.10 1.43
C PRO A 458 -9.66 -29.49 0.52
N GLY A 459 -8.55 -29.04 1.11
CA GLY A 459 -7.46 -28.33 0.43
C GLY A 459 -7.46 -26.81 0.63
N THR A 460 -8.45 -26.25 1.32
CA THR A 460 -8.45 -24.83 1.71
C THR A 460 -7.59 -24.61 2.95
N LYS A 461 -6.76 -23.58 2.93
CA LYS A 461 -6.16 -22.94 4.11
C LYS A 461 -6.33 -21.42 3.96
N GLU A 462 -7.03 -20.80 4.90
CA GLU A 462 -7.36 -19.37 4.87
C GLU A 462 -7.24 -18.75 6.27
N SER A 463 -7.09 -17.42 6.32
CA SER A 463 -7.30 -16.62 7.52
C SER A 463 -8.33 -15.55 7.19
N ARG A 464 -9.42 -15.49 7.94
CA ARG A 464 -10.57 -14.63 7.67
C ARG A 464 -11.17 -14.10 8.96
N THR A 465 -11.57 -12.83 8.92
CA THR A 465 -12.37 -12.19 9.96
C THR A 465 -13.84 -12.47 9.73
N PHE A 466 -14.52 -12.90 10.79
CA PHE A 466 -15.95 -13.21 10.82
C PHE A 466 -16.65 -12.28 11.80
N ASP A 467 -17.86 -11.88 11.45
CA ASP A 467 -18.79 -11.22 12.37
C ASP A 467 -19.64 -12.28 13.09
N LEU A 468 -19.84 -12.11 14.39
CA LEU A 468 -20.58 -13.02 15.26
C LEU A 468 -21.98 -12.51 15.61
N THR A 469 -22.39 -11.35 15.07
CA THR A 469 -23.70 -10.70 15.33
C THR A 469 -24.70 -10.75 14.17
N GLY A 470 -24.44 -11.54 13.13
CA GLY A 470 -25.43 -11.78 12.05
C GLY A 470 -26.68 -12.53 12.54
N GLU A 471 -27.80 -12.41 11.83
CA GLU A 471 -29.11 -12.89 12.29
C GLU A 471 -29.20 -14.42 12.52
N ASP A 472 -28.46 -15.22 11.75
CA ASP A 472 -28.31 -16.66 11.93
C ASP A 472 -27.33 -17.07 13.07
N SER A 473 -26.81 -16.09 13.83
CA SER A 473 -25.86 -16.32 14.91
C SER A 473 -26.57 -16.39 16.27
N ASP A 474 -26.87 -17.62 16.71
CA ASP A 474 -27.33 -17.88 18.10
C ASP A 474 -26.23 -17.60 19.17
N VAL A 475 -25.04 -17.08 18.78
CA VAL A 475 -23.82 -17.03 19.60
C VAL A 475 -23.70 -15.71 20.38
N SER A 476 -23.70 -15.82 21.71
CA SER A 476 -23.49 -14.70 22.63
C SER A 476 -22.03 -14.25 22.68
N VAL A 477 -21.80 -12.94 22.46
CA VAL A 477 -20.47 -12.30 22.56
C VAL A 477 -20.41 -11.33 23.75
N GLU A 478 -20.89 -11.79 24.91
CA GLU A 478 -20.74 -11.07 26.19
C GLU A 478 -19.33 -11.25 26.79
N GLU A 479 -18.88 -10.25 27.56
CA GLU A 479 -17.61 -10.29 28.30
C GLU A 479 -17.49 -11.56 29.15
N GLY A 480 -16.39 -12.32 28.95
CA GLY A 480 -16.12 -13.54 29.70
C GLY A 480 -16.84 -14.79 29.19
N THR A 481 -17.65 -14.69 28.12
CA THR A 481 -18.18 -15.86 27.42
C THR A 481 -17.05 -16.63 26.75
N GLU A 482 -17.03 -17.95 26.94
CA GLU A 482 -16.13 -18.85 26.22
C GLU A 482 -16.78 -19.24 24.88
N LEU A 483 -16.04 -19.01 23.79
CA LEU A 483 -16.39 -19.36 22.43
C LEU A 483 -15.51 -20.52 21.97
N THR A 484 -16.13 -21.59 21.46
CA THR A 484 -15.44 -22.75 20.88
C THR A 484 -15.63 -22.74 19.37
N VAL A 485 -14.54 -22.57 18.63
CA VAL A 485 -14.50 -22.55 17.17
C VAL A 485 -14.11 -23.95 16.68
N SER A 486 -14.91 -24.55 15.81
CA SER A 486 -14.79 -25.95 15.41
C SER A 486 -14.97 -26.16 13.90
N LEU A 487 -14.09 -26.94 13.29
CA LEU A 487 -14.30 -27.52 11.97
C LEU A 487 -15.15 -28.78 12.09
N VAL A 488 -16.19 -28.91 11.27
CA VAL A 488 -17.13 -30.04 11.27
C VAL A 488 -17.33 -30.57 9.86
N ASP A 489 -17.27 -31.89 9.72
CA ASP A 489 -17.56 -32.60 8.48
C ASP A 489 -19.07 -32.84 8.38
N VAL A 490 -19.69 -32.35 7.30
CA VAL A 490 -21.16 -32.36 7.14
C VAL A 490 -21.70 -33.77 6.87
N ASP A 491 -20.87 -34.69 6.35
CA ASP A 491 -21.32 -36.06 6.03
C ASP A 491 -21.62 -36.91 7.29
N ASP A 492 -20.90 -36.69 8.39
CA ASP A 492 -21.04 -37.44 9.64
C ASP A 492 -21.26 -36.57 10.90
N ASP A 493 -21.45 -35.25 10.74
CA ASP A 493 -21.57 -34.22 11.80
C ASP A 493 -20.42 -34.34 12.84
N ARG A 494 -19.23 -34.67 12.35
CA ARG A 494 -18.07 -34.95 13.20
C ARG A 494 -17.16 -33.74 13.26
N THR A 495 -16.87 -33.27 14.48
CA THR A 495 -15.78 -32.32 14.71
C THR A 495 -14.45 -32.90 14.23
N ILE A 496 -13.79 -32.14 13.36
CA ILE A 496 -12.51 -32.43 12.73
C ILE A 496 -11.37 -31.84 13.56
N SER A 497 -11.55 -30.61 14.04
CA SER A 497 -10.59 -29.84 14.86
C SER A 497 -11.36 -28.75 15.60
N GLU A 498 -10.95 -28.38 16.81
CA GLU A 498 -11.60 -27.31 17.59
C GLU A 498 -10.59 -26.56 18.49
N THR A 499 -10.91 -25.30 18.80
CA THR A 499 -10.17 -24.43 19.71
C THR A 499 -11.14 -23.54 20.48
N SER A 500 -10.73 -23.00 21.63
CA SER A 500 -11.59 -22.15 22.45
C SER A 500 -10.90 -20.86 22.88
N VAL A 501 -11.67 -19.77 22.93
CA VAL A 501 -11.22 -18.43 23.29
C VAL A 501 -12.24 -17.77 24.22
N VAL A 502 -11.83 -16.81 25.05
CA VAL A 502 -12.73 -16.07 25.95
C VAL A 502 -12.89 -14.64 25.43
N VAL A 503 -14.15 -14.20 25.30
CA VAL A 503 -14.50 -12.85 24.86
C VAL A 503 -13.96 -11.82 25.85
N GLY A 504 -13.14 -10.89 25.36
CA GLY A 504 -12.60 -9.79 26.19
C GLY A 504 -13.66 -8.76 26.57
N LYS A 505 -13.40 -7.94 27.60
CA LYS A 505 -14.30 -6.81 27.92
C LYS A 505 -14.32 -5.81 26.77
N ALA A 506 -15.38 -5.02 26.70
CA ALA A 506 -15.34 -3.73 26.01
C ALA A 506 -14.13 -2.93 26.54
N GLY A 507 -13.11 -2.75 25.70
CA GLY A 507 -11.84 -2.11 26.06
C GLY A 507 -10.72 -3.01 26.63
N ASP A 508 -10.89 -4.32 26.79
CA ASP A 508 -9.80 -5.26 27.16
C ASP A 508 -9.21 -5.99 25.95
N ASN A 509 -9.73 -5.74 24.73
CA ASN A 509 -8.95 -5.80 23.49
C ASN A 509 -9.57 -4.98 22.33
N THR A 510 -8.97 -3.83 22.04
CA THR A 510 -8.97 -3.21 20.69
C THR A 510 -10.26 -2.54 20.18
N ASP A 511 -11.19 -2.07 21.03
CA ASP A 511 -12.10 -1.00 20.54
C ASP A 511 -12.79 -0.13 21.59
N THR A 512 -12.46 1.17 21.59
CA THR A 512 -13.39 2.26 21.24
C THR A 512 -12.68 3.62 21.34
N ALA A 513 -11.99 3.96 20.26
CA ALA A 513 -11.79 5.33 19.83
C ALA A 513 -11.94 5.34 18.30
N SER A 514 -13.09 4.86 17.80
CA SER A 514 -13.34 4.92 16.35
C SER A 514 -13.73 6.35 15.99
N GLY A 515 -12.84 7.00 15.23
CA GLY A 515 -13.05 8.36 14.75
C GLY A 515 -14.11 8.49 13.66
N ILE A 516 -14.62 7.39 13.08
CA ILE A 516 -15.51 7.44 11.93
C ILE A 516 -16.97 7.25 12.38
N GLU A 517 -17.80 8.25 12.12
CA GLU A 517 -19.25 8.22 12.39
C GLU A 517 -20.04 7.64 11.19
N SER A 518 -19.56 7.82 9.95
CA SER A 518 -20.12 7.19 8.74
C SER A 518 -19.09 7.07 7.61
N MET A 519 -19.27 6.10 6.70
CA MET A 519 -18.50 5.94 5.48
C MET A 519 -19.29 5.14 4.44
N THR A 520 -19.48 5.67 3.23
CA THR A 520 -20.10 4.94 2.11
C THR A 520 -19.71 5.46 0.72
N PHE A 521 -19.82 4.62 -0.33
CA PHE A 521 -19.66 5.06 -1.73
C PHE A 521 -20.79 6.01 -2.17
N ALA A 522 -20.45 7.29 -2.40
CA ALA A 522 -21.39 8.32 -2.85
C ALA A 522 -21.81 8.16 -4.31
N THR A 523 -20.96 7.56 -5.15
CA THR A 523 -21.36 7.12 -6.49
C THR A 523 -20.74 5.77 -6.83
N GLN A 524 -21.43 5.02 -7.68
CA GLN A 524 -21.02 3.66 -8.01
C GLN A 524 -19.77 3.65 -8.92
N PRO A 525 -18.70 2.90 -8.56
CA PRO A 525 -17.56 2.70 -9.45
C PRO A 525 -17.95 1.90 -10.69
N THR A 526 -17.47 2.34 -11.84
CA THR A 526 -17.55 1.59 -13.11
C THR A 526 -16.14 1.31 -13.64
N ASN A 527 -16.00 0.31 -14.51
CA ASN A 527 -14.69 -0.09 -15.04
C ASN A 527 -14.00 0.97 -15.94
N THR A 528 -14.71 2.03 -16.36
CA THR A 528 -14.12 3.18 -17.09
C THR A 528 -13.99 4.44 -16.24
N ARG A 529 -14.74 4.55 -15.13
CA ARG A 529 -14.68 5.73 -14.27
C ARG A 529 -13.37 5.68 -13.47
N ASN A 530 -12.48 6.63 -13.78
CA ASN A 530 -11.19 6.80 -13.10
C ASN A 530 -11.32 7.58 -11.79
N SER A 531 -12.46 7.51 -11.12
CA SER A 531 -12.67 8.13 -9.81
C SER A 531 -13.64 7.31 -8.96
N LEU A 532 -13.51 7.49 -7.65
CA LEU A 532 -14.35 6.91 -6.62
C LEU A 532 -14.86 8.04 -5.74
N ASP A 533 -16.18 8.22 -5.64
CA ASP A 533 -16.73 9.22 -4.72
C ASP A 533 -17.13 8.50 -3.43
N VAL A 534 -16.65 8.97 -2.28
CA VAL A 534 -16.95 8.41 -0.96
C VAL A 534 -17.47 9.53 -0.07
N THR A 535 -18.64 9.32 0.54
CA THR A 535 -19.16 10.17 1.62
C THR A 535 -18.71 9.59 2.94
N TYR A 536 -18.16 10.41 3.82
CA TYR A 536 -17.74 10.00 5.15
C TYR A 536 -17.98 11.11 6.16
N ARG A 537 -18.04 10.73 7.44
CA ARG A 537 -18.11 11.65 8.57
C ARG A 537 -17.17 11.16 9.66
N VAL A 538 -16.32 12.05 10.14
CA VAL A 538 -15.30 11.76 11.17
C VAL A 538 -15.57 12.68 12.36
N SER A 539 -15.61 12.13 13.57
CA SER A 539 -15.98 12.87 14.78
C SER A 539 -15.02 14.02 15.07
N GLU A 540 -15.56 15.19 15.42
CA GLU A 540 -14.76 16.39 15.74
C GLU A 540 -13.84 16.20 16.96
N GLU A 541 -14.15 15.25 17.84
CA GLU A 541 -13.37 14.93 19.04
C GLU A 541 -12.29 13.86 18.79
N TYR A 542 -12.12 13.39 17.55
CA TYR A 542 -11.14 12.37 17.20
C TYR A 542 -9.76 12.96 16.85
N GLU A 543 -8.76 12.68 17.68
CA GLU A 543 -7.34 12.97 17.40
C GLU A 543 -6.65 11.68 16.89
N PRO A 544 -6.24 11.60 15.60
CA PRO A 544 -5.52 10.43 15.06
C PRO A 544 -4.15 10.26 15.71
N THR A 545 -3.74 9.01 15.95
CA THR A 545 -2.48 8.71 16.66
C THR A 545 -1.28 8.69 15.72
N ASN A 546 -1.43 8.16 14.49
CA ASN A 546 -0.40 8.19 13.44
C ASN A 546 -0.90 8.74 12.09
N GLY A 547 -2.21 8.94 11.94
CA GLY A 547 -2.84 9.61 10.80
C GLY A 547 -4.00 8.79 10.25
N LEU A 548 -5.18 9.41 10.14
CA LEU A 548 -6.40 8.73 9.69
C LEU A 548 -6.45 8.67 8.15
N THR A 549 -6.27 7.48 7.61
CA THR A 549 -6.17 7.21 6.16
C THR A 549 -7.39 6.49 5.59
N LEU A 550 -7.69 6.70 4.31
CA LEU A 550 -8.64 5.90 3.53
C LEU A 550 -7.84 4.98 2.58
N GLN A 551 -8.00 3.67 2.70
CA GLN A 551 -7.34 2.68 1.83
C GLN A 551 -8.38 1.90 1.02
N ALA A 552 -8.12 1.61 -0.25
CA ALA A 552 -8.94 0.75 -1.09
C ALA A 552 -8.21 -0.56 -1.43
N LYS A 553 -8.84 -1.70 -1.15
CA LYS A 553 -8.48 -2.99 -1.73
C LYS A 553 -9.36 -3.24 -2.96
N ILE A 554 -8.74 -3.33 -4.15
CA ILE A 554 -9.40 -3.57 -5.44
C ILE A 554 -9.04 -4.96 -5.95
N GLY A 555 -10.05 -5.80 -6.12
CA GLY A 555 -9.89 -7.21 -6.45
C GLY A 555 -9.10 -7.98 -5.39
N ARG A 556 -8.44 -9.08 -5.82
CA ARG A 556 -7.79 -10.02 -4.89
C ARG A 556 -6.46 -9.51 -4.31
N ASN A 557 -5.69 -8.77 -5.12
CA ASN A 557 -4.26 -8.53 -4.89
C ASN A 557 -3.83 -7.04 -4.83
N THR A 558 -4.73 -6.09 -5.10
CA THR A 558 -4.37 -4.67 -5.16
C THR A 558 -4.87 -3.96 -3.91
N THR A 559 -3.97 -3.36 -3.12
CA THR A 559 -4.31 -2.44 -2.03
C THR A 559 -3.61 -1.12 -2.30
N VAL A 560 -4.33 -0.01 -2.14
CA VAL A 560 -3.88 1.34 -2.49
C VAL A 560 -4.38 2.33 -1.44
N LEU A 561 -3.52 3.23 -0.96
CA LEU A 561 -3.92 4.39 -0.18
C LEU A 561 -4.67 5.40 -1.08
N LEU A 562 -5.89 5.77 -0.72
CA LEU A 562 -6.67 6.80 -1.43
C LEU A 562 -6.43 8.21 -0.90
N GLY A 563 -6.14 8.39 0.40
CA GLY A 563 -5.89 9.69 1.00
C GLY A 563 -6.04 9.70 2.53
N THR A 564 -6.20 10.88 3.12
CA THR A 564 -6.48 11.08 4.56
C THR A 564 -7.90 11.60 4.76
N LEU A 565 -8.56 11.21 5.86
CA LEU A 565 -9.93 11.64 6.20
C LEU A 565 -9.89 12.76 7.24
N ALA A 566 -10.65 13.83 7.02
CA ALA A 566 -10.73 14.98 7.92
C ALA A 566 -11.86 14.86 8.95
N ALA A 567 -11.58 15.22 10.22
CA ALA A 567 -12.58 15.41 11.27
C ALA A 567 -13.53 16.59 10.97
N GLY A 568 -14.84 16.41 11.18
CA GLY A 568 -15.83 17.47 10.98
C GLY A 568 -17.18 17.01 10.40
N GLU A 569 -17.80 17.90 9.63
CA GLU A 569 -19.07 17.66 8.96
C GLU A 569 -18.97 16.56 7.89
N GLU A 570 -20.10 15.89 7.61
CA GLU A 570 -20.20 14.87 6.57
C GLU A 570 -19.75 15.43 5.21
N THR A 571 -18.76 14.76 4.61
CA THR A 571 -18.03 15.23 3.42
C THR A 571 -18.04 14.16 2.35
N THR A 572 -18.38 14.53 1.11
CA THR A 572 -18.18 13.68 -0.07
C THR A 572 -16.90 14.09 -0.78
N GLU A 573 -15.98 13.13 -0.94
CA GLU A 573 -14.68 13.34 -1.57
C GLU A 573 -14.49 12.40 -2.76
N THR A 574 -13.81 12.87 -3.80
CA THR A 574 -13.56 12.13 -5.06
C THR A 574 -12.09 11.73 -5.16
N PHE A 575 -11.83 10.44 -4.99
CA PHE A 575 -10.50 9.83 -5.05
C PHE A 575 -10.20 9.33 -6.46
N SER A 576 -8.95 9.47 -6.94
CA SER A 576 -8.58 9.01 -8.29
C SER A 576 -8.34 7.50 -8.35
N LEU A 577 -8.87 6.85 -9.39
CA LEU A 577 -8.61 5.45 -9.74
C LEU A 577 -7.87 5.32 -11.08
N GLU A 578 -7.25 6.40 -11.59
CA GLU A 578 -6.74 6.48 -12.96
C GLU A 578 -5.58 5.51 -13.25
N GLN A 579 -4.81 5.14 -12.22
CA GLN A 579 -3.64 4.25 -12.35
C GLN A 579 -3.86 2.84 -11.78
N ILE A 580 -5.06 2.56 -11.24
CA ILE A 580 -5.34 1.28 -10.58
C ILE A 580 -5.98 0.30 -11.58
N PRO A 581 -5.41 -0.91 -11.79
CA PRO A 581 -6.03 -1.93 -12.62
C PRO A 581 -7.40 -2.35 -12.08
N LYS A 582 -8.43 -2.27 -12.94
CA LYS A 582 -9.81 -2.58 -12.59
C LYS A 582 -10.57 -3.20 -13.76
N ALA A 583 -11.37 -4.23 -13.47
CA ALA A 583 -12.29 -4.88 -14.38
C ALA A 583 -13.73 -4.83 -13.84
N ALA A 584 -14.71 -4.96 -14.73
CA ALA A 584 -16.11 -5.10 -14.31
C ALA A 584 -16.28 -6.46 -13.61
N GLY A 585 -16.80 -6.44 -12.38
CA GLY A 585 -16.88 -7.60 -11.50
C GLY A 585 -15.73 -7.73 -10.49
N ASP A 586 -14.76 -6.81 -10.45
CA ASP A 586 -13.82 -6.71 -9.32
C ASP A 586 -14.49 -6.10 -8.09
N ASP A 587 -14.05 -6.51 -6.91
CA ASP A 587 -14.52 -5.99 -5.62
C ASP A 587 -13.73 -4.73 -5.25
N ILE A 588 -14.36 -3.74 -4.62
CA ILE A 588 -13.68 -2.62 -3.94
C ILE A 588 -14.09 -2.63 -2.47
N LEU A 589 -13.13 -2.80 -1.58
CA LEU A 589 -13.25 -2.61 -0.13
C LEU A 589 -12.50 -1.33 0.24
N ILE A 590 -13.20 -0.30 0.73
CA ILE A 590 -12.57 0.87 1.36
C ILE A 590 -12.45 0.68 2.87
N LYS A 591 -11.42 1.26 3.47
CA LYS A 591 -11.12 1.19 4.91
C LYS A 591 -10.64 2.55 5.43
N ALA A 592 -11.22 3.05 6.51
CA ALA A 592 -10.55 4.02 7.38
C ALA A 592 -9.52 3.30 8.26
N VAL A 593 -8.28 3.81 8.33
CA VAL A 593 -7.18 3.19 9.09
C VAL A 593 -6.34 4.26 9.78
N ASP A 594 -6.20 4.16 11.10
CA ASP A 594 -5.17 4.87 11.92
C ASP A 594 -4.19 3.81 12.44
N GLU A 595 -4.04 3.59 13.75
CA GLU A 595 -3.31 2.41 14.27
C GLU A 595 -4.04 1.08 14.01
N GLN A 596 -5.36 1.15 13.86
CA GLN A 596 -6.24 0.03 13.52
C GLN A 596 -7.28 0.47 12.48
N VAL A 597 -7.99 -0.49 11.89
CA VAL A 597 -9.10 -0.19 10.95
C VAL A 597 -10.30 0.32 11.75
N LEU A 598 -10.77 1.54 11.46
CA LEU A 598 -11.84 2.21 12.21
C LEU A 598 -13.23 2.08 11.57
N ALA A 599 -13.28 1.93 10.25
CA ALA A 599 -14.50 1.71 9.48
C ALA A 599 -14.17 1.08 8.12
N THR A 600 -15.15 0.41 7.49
CA THR A 600 -15.01 -0.13 6.14
C THR A 600 -16.33 -0.11 5.37
N ASP A 601 -16.29 0.04 4.04
CA ASP A 601 -17.43 -0.20 3.14
C ASP A 601 -16.98 -1.06 1.93
N ARG A 602 -17.91 -1.80 1.30
CA ARG A 602 -17.63 -2.68 0.14
C ARG A 602 -18.64 -2.51 -0.99
N THR A 603 -18.14 -2.58 -2.23
CA THR A 603 -18.95 -2.56 -3.45
C THR A 603 -18.29 -3.36 -4.57
N MET A 604 -18.96 -3.52 -5.71
CA MET A 604 -18.41 -4.13 -6.92
C MET A 604 -18.30 -3.13 -8.07
N ILE A 605 -17.24 -3.22 -8.87
CA ILE A 605 -17.05 -2.41 -10.07
C ILE A 605 -18.07 -2.84 -11.12
N LEU A 606 -19.00 -1.94 -11.46
CA LEU A 606 -19.96 -2.21 -12.52
C LEU A 606 -19.29 -2.13 -13.89
N ARG A 607 -19.89 -2.81 -14.87
CA ARG A 607 -19.62 -2.52 -16.28
C ARG A 607 -20.09 -1.10 -16.58
N ASP A 608 -19.24 -0.31 -17.21
CA ASP A 608 -19.66 0.98 -17.73
C ASP A 608 -20.64 0.80 -18.89
N THR A 609 -21.81 1.41 -18.72
CA THR A 609 -22.89 1.43 -19.70
C THR A 609 -23.42 2.85 -19.92
N VAL A 610 -22.61 3.90 -19.72
CA VAL A 610 -22.95 5.35 -19.79
C VAL A 610 -24.38 5.66 -20.29
N SER A 611 -25.32 5.78 -19.36
CA SER A 611 -26.74 6.12 -19.60
C SER A 611 -27.57 5.15 -20.47
N ALA A 612 -26.98 4.09 -21.03
CA ALA A 612 -27.68 3.06 -21.82
C ALA A 612 -28.46 2.07 -20.95
N VAL A 613 -28.16 1.97 -19.66
CA VAL A 613 -28.94 1.20 -18.68
C VAL A 613 -29.10 2.03 -17.41
N THR A 614 -30.31 2.14 -16.90
CA THR A 614 -30.60 2.76 -15.60
C THR A 614 -31.60 1.94 -14.80
N VAL A 615 -31.45 1.98 -13.47
CA VAL A 615 -32.44 1.53 -12.49
C VAL A 615 -32.40 2.49 -11.30
N GLU A 616 -33.55 2.91 -10.80
CA GLU A 616 -33.71 3.85 -9.69
C GLU A 616 -34.95 3.47 -8.87
N TYR A 617 -34.92 3.65 -7.54
CA TYR A 617 -36.13 3.53 -6.75
C TYR A 617 -37.07 4.70 -7.04
N THR A 618 -38.35 4.38 -7.24
CA THR A 618 -39.45 5.37 -7.29
C THR A 618 -40.35 5.30 -6.07
N SER A 619 -40.36 4.14 -5.40
CA SER A 619 -40.84 3.92 -4.05
C SER A 619 -39.91 2.88 -3.43
N PRO A 620 -38.96 3.25 -2.56
CA PRO A 620 -38.24 2.26 -1.75
C PRO A 620 -39.22 1.54 -0.80
N PRO A 621 -38.91 0.33 -0.32
CA PRO A 621 -39.68 -0.32 0.74
C PRO A 621 -39.49 0.44 2.06
N THR A 622 -40.44 0.28 2.98
CA THR A 622 -40.38 0.83 4.34
C THR A 622 -40.83 -0.23 5.35
N SER A 623 -40.49 -0.08 6.63
CA SER A 623 -40.93 -1.00 7.69
C SER A 623 -42.45 -1.24 7.73
N ASP A 624 -43.25 -0.28 7.24
CA ASP A 624 -44.71 -0.36 7.17
C ASP A 624 -45.25 -0.90 5.83
N ASP A 625 -44.43 -0.90 4.76
CA ASP A 625 -44.79 -1.39 3.42
C ASP A 625 -43.57 -2.03 2.72
N PRO A 626 -43.46 -3.38 2.68
CA PRO A 626 -42.38 -4.08 1.99
C PRO A 626 -42.50 -4.02 0.45
N SER A 627 -43.52 -3.33 -0.09
CA SER A 627 -43.71 -3.16 -1.53
C SER A 627 -42.75 -2.11 -2.08
N ALA A 628 -41.73 -2.56 -2.80
CA ALA A 628 -40.78 -1.69 -3.48
C ALA A 628 -41.15 -1.50 -4.96
N THR A 629 -40.92 -0.32 -5.53
CA THR A 629 -41.04 -0.07 -6.97
C THR A 629 -39.83 0.67 -7.53
N VAL A 630 -39.11 -0.01 -8.42
CA VAL A 630 -38.04 0.60 -9.23
C VAL A 630 -38.56 1.01 -10.61
N LYS A 631 -37.96 2.07 -11.14
CA LYS A 631 -38.06 2.47 -12.55
C LYS A 631 -36.76 2.11 -13.24
N TYR A 632 -36.86 1.61 -14.47
CA TYR A 632 -35.70 1.21 -15.25
C TYR A 632 -35.84 1.63 -16.71
N SER A 633 -34.69 1.75 -17.39
CA SER A 633 -34.62 2.04 -18.82
C SER A 633 -33.40 1.38 -19.43
N ILE A 634 -33.56 0.77 -20.60
CA ILE A 634 -32.50 0.15 -21.39
C ILE A 634 -32.59 0.71 -22.80
N ASP A 635 -31.49 1.27 -23.31
CA ASP A 635 -31.42 1.82 -24.66
C ASP A 635 -31.54 0.70 -25.72
N GLU A 636 -32.15 1.00 -26.87
CA GLU A 636 -32.28 0.04 -27.99
C GLU A 636 -30.91 -0.42 -28.54
N SER A 637 -29.85 0.35 -28.29
CA SER A 637 -28.48 0.05 -28.73
C SER A 637 -27.67 -0.82 -27.77
N TYR A 638 -28.20 -1.21 -26.61
CA TYR A 638 -27.46 -2.04 -25.65
C TYR A 638 -27.24 -3.47 -26.18
N GLU A 639 -25.98 -3.92 -26.25
CA GLU A 639 -25.61 -5.27 -26.67
C GLU A 639 -25.57 -6.25 -25.48
N VAL A 640 -26.56 -7.15 -25.41
CA VAL A 640 -26.67 -8.19 -24.37
C VAL A 640 -25.62 -9.28 -24.60
N LYS A 641 -24.80 -9.58 -23.58
CA LYS A 641 -23.81 -10.67 -23.66
C LYS A 641 -24.38 -12.04 -23.28
N ASN A 642 -25.27 -12.10 -22.29
CA ASN A 642 -25.89 -13.35 -21.83
C ASN A 642 -27.41 -13.18 -21.71
N ALA A 643 -27.88 -12.45 -20.69
CA ALA A 643 -29.28 -12.16 -20.46
C ALA A 643 -29.40 -10.97 -19.49
N LEU A 644 -30.17 -9.94 -19.87
CA LEU A 644 -30.51 -8.84 -18.97
C LEU A 644 -31.60 -9.29 -17.98
N THR A 645 -31.27 -9.29 -16.69
CA THR A 645 -32.21 -9.61 -15.61
C THR A 645 -32.23 -8.51 -14.56
N LEU A 646 -33.43 -8.21 -14.04
CA LEU A 646 -33.63 -7.39 -12.84
C LEU A 646 -33.69 -8.32 -11.63
N ARG A 647 -32.87 -8.03 -10.60
CA ARG A 647 -32.70 -8.87 -9.40
C ARG A 647 -32.59 -7.99 -8.15
N VAL A 648 -32.92 -8.57 -7.00
CA VAL A 648 -32.63 -7.99 -5.67
C VAL A 648 -31.43 -8.73 -5.07
N TYR A 649 -30.68 -8.04 -4.23
CA TYR A 649 -29.60 -8.55 -3.39
C TYR A 649 -29.79 -7.98 -1.99
N ASP A 650 -29.34 -8.70 -0.97
CA ASP A 650 -29.32 -8.21 0.40
C ASP A 650 -27.99 -7.48 0.73
N GLY A 651 -28.10 -6.33 1.39
CA GLY A 651 -27.01 -5.44 1.81
C GLY A 651 -26.21 -4.83 0.66
N THR A 652 -25.42 -5.65 -0.06
CA THR A 652 -24.57 -5.20 -1.16
C THR A 652 -24.61 -6.16 -2.35
N LEU A 653 -24.14 -5.71 -3.51
CA LEU A 653 -23.94 -6.60 -4.67
C LEU A 653 -22.80 -7.61 -4.48
N TYR A 654 -21.99 -7.47 -3.43
CA TYR A 654 -20.84 -8.32 -3.16
C TYR A 654 -21.21 -9.45 -2.20
N GLY A 655 -21.02 -10.70 -2.66
CA GLY A 655 -21.11 -11.89 -1.80
C GLY A 655 -22.51 -12.39 -1.46
N GLY A 656 -23.58 -11.63 -1.73
CA GLY A 656 -24.96 -12.08 -1.54
C GLY A 656 -25.43 -13.05 -2.62
N ASP A 657 -26.22 -14.06 -2.23
CA ASP A 657 -26.88 -14.97 -3.17
C ASP A 657 -27.97 -14.23 -3.95
N ALA A 658 -27.76 -14.08 -5.26
CA ALA A 658 -28.68 -13.37 -6.14
C ALA A 658 -30.03 -14.10 -6.23
N VAL A 659 -31.09 -13.49 -5.72
CA VAL A 659 -32.45 -14.08 -5.79
C VAL A 659 -32.95 -14.21 -7.23
N ASP A 660 -34.05 -14.96 -7.39
CA ASP A 660 -34.66 -15.17 -8.70
C ASP A 660 -34.97 -13.84 -9.40
N ALA A 661 -34.85 -13.85 -10.73
CA ALA A 661 -35.02 -12.62 -11.50
C ALA A 661 -36.47 -12.15 -11.49
N ILE A 662 -36.73 -11.03 -10.78
CA ILE A 662 -38.00 -10.27 -10.79
C ILE A 662 -38.51 -10.09 -12.21
N LYS A 663 -37.58 -9.82 -13.16
CA LYS A 663 -37.91 -9.58 -14.56
C LYS A 663 -36.77 -9.94 -15.50
N LEU A 664 -37.11 -10.60 -16.62
CA LEU A 664 -36.25 -10.68 -17.80
C LEU A 664 -36.49 -9.42 -18.66
N LEU A 665 -35.42 -8.80 -19.13
CA LEU A 665 -35.44 -7.52 -19.84
C LEU A 665 -34.82 -7.64 -21.24
N SER A 666 -35.10 -6.67 -22.10
CA SER A 666 -34.56 -6.55 -23.46
C SER A 666 -34.12 -5.11 -23.80
N PRO A 667 -33.17 -4.91 -24.74
CA PRO A 667 -32.83 -3.58 -25.25
C PRO A 667 -34.06 -2.84 -25.78
N GLY A 668 -34.22 -1.57 -25.39
CA GLY A 668 -35.40 -0.75 -25.64
C GLY A 668 -36.50 -0.82 -24.57
N ASP A 669 -36.40 -1.72 -23.58
CA ASP A 669 -37.37 -1.76 -22.49
C ASP A 669 -37.24 -0.56 -21.55
N THR A 670 -38.35 0.13 -21.30
CA THR A 670 -38.48 1.14 -20.24
C THR A 670 -39.79 0.95 -19.49
N GLY A 671 -39.78 1.15 -18.18
CA GLY A 671 -40.96 0.94 -17.34
C GLY A 671 -40.64 0.91 -15.85
N THR A 672 -41.59 0.39 -15.08
CA THR A 672 -41.41 0.08 -13.66
C THR A 672 -41.49 -1.42 -13.41
N ALA A 673 -40.89 -1.85 -12.31
CA ALA A 673 -41.09 -3.15 -11.71
C ALA A 673 -41.39 -2.94 -10.23
N THR A 674 -42.50 -3.51 -9.77
CA THR A 674 -42.87 -3.59 -8.37
C THR A 674 -42.58 -5.00 -7.90
N PHE A 675 -42.01 -5.14 -6.70
CA PHE A 675 -41.70 -6.41 -6.04
C PHE A 675 -41.91 -6.25 -4.54
N THR A 676 -42.30 -7.32 -3.85
CA THR A 676 -42.46 -7.32 -2.39
C THR A 676 -41.26 -7.99 -1.73
N ILE A 677 -40.64 -7.35 -0.73
CA ILE A 677 -39.70 -8.03 0.17
C ILE A 677 -40.47 -9.15 0.90
N GLY A 678 -39.87 -10.33 1.05
CA GLY A 678 -40.54 -11.52 1.57
C GLY A 678 -41.19 -12.41 0.51
N GLU A 679 -41.82 -11.85 -0.53
CA GLU A 679 -42.53 -12.65 -1.55
C GLU A 679 -41.70 -12.86 -2.83
N ASP A 680 -41.08 -11.80 -3.36
CA ASP A 680 -40.37 -11.81 -4.65
C ASP A 680 -38.84 -11.83 -4.51
N SER A 681 -38.32 -11.72 -3.28
CA SER A 681 -36.88 -11.49 -3.03
C SER A 681 -36.30 -12.19 -1.80
N GLY A 682 -36.97 -13.20 -1.25
CA GLY A 682 -36.54 -13.87 -0.02
C GLY A 682 -37.10 -13.18 1.23
N ALA A 683 -37.14 -13.92 2.35
CA ALA A 683 -37.74 -13.47 3.62
C ALA A 683 -36.89 -12.42 4.35
N ASP A 684 -35.58 -12.51 4.18
CA ASP A 684 -34.57 -11.92 5.05
C ASP A 684 -33.67 -11.00 4.20
N VAL A 685 -34.23 -9.84 3.82
CA VAL A 685 -33.52 -8.81 3.03
C VAL A 685 -33.66 -7.48 3.75
N ASP A 686 -32.62 -7.07 4.45
CA ASP A 686 -32.63 -5.89 5.32
C ASP A 686 -32.22 -4.62 4.58
N ASP A 687 -31.30 -4.67 3.61
CA ASP A 687 -30.99 -3.52 2.76
C ASP A 687 -31.07 -3.90 1.27
N PRO A 688 -32.28 -3.86 0.66
CA PRO A 688 -32.48 -4.36 -0.69
C PRO A 688 -31.75 -3.51 -1.73
N VAL A 689 -30.81 -4.13 -2.44
CA VAL A 689 -30.11 -3.54 -3.60
C VAL A 689 -30.66 -4.15 -4.87
N VAL A 690 -31.36 -3.35 -5.68
CA VAL A 690 -31.85 -3.81 -6.98
C VAL A 690 -30.81 -3.57 -8.06
N ALA A 691 -30.42 -4.61 -8.79
CA ALA A 691 -29.51 -4.49 -9.92
C ALA A 691 -30.09 -5.03 -11.23
N ILE A 692 -29.68 -4.39 -12.32
CA ILE A 692 -29.75 -4.97 -13.66
C ILE A 692 -28.42 -5.69 -13.91
N VAL A 693 -28.51 -6.95 -14.33
CA VAL A 693 -27.37 -7.85 -14.51
C VAL A 693 -27.38 -8.40 -15.93
N ASP A 694 -26.24 -8.30 -16.63
CA ASP A 694 -25.94 -8.97 -17.89
C ASP A 694 -24.49 -9.46 -17.83
N ASP A 695 -24.34 -10.77 -17.60
CA ASP A 695 -23.14 -11.53 -17.19
C ASP A 695 -22.39 -11.04 -15.93
N VAL A 696 -22.42 -9.74 -15.64
CA VAL A 696 -22.07 -9.06 -14.38
C VAL A 696 -23.10 -7.95 -14.10
N PRO A 697 -23.18 -7.38 -12.89
CA PRO A 697 -24.01 -6.21 -12.63
C PRO A 697 -23.61 -5.00 -13.51
N VAL A 698 -24.61 -4.31 -14.08
CA VAL A 698 -24.42 -3.17 -15.00
C VAL A 698 -25.04 -1.86 -14.50
N ALA A 699 -26.08 -1.92 -13.67
CA ALA A 699 -26.66 -0.77 -12.98
C ALA A 699 -27.26 -1.22 -11.64
N ARG A 700 -27.26 -0.35 -10.61
CA ARG A 700 -27.86 -0.63 -9.30
C ARG A 700 -28.67 0.54 -8.76
N ALA A 701 -29.65 0.24 -7.93
CA ALA A 701 -30.38 1.17 -7.08
C ALA A 701 -30.29 0.69 -5.62
N THR A 702 -30.09 1.62 -4.69
CA THR A 702 -30.00 1.41 -3.24
C THR A 702 -31.07 2.23 -2.54
N THR A 703 -31.41 1.84 -1.31
CA THR A 703 -32.21 2.63 -0.37
C THR A 703 -31.34 3.71 0.28
N ASP A 704 -31.81 4.96 0.32
CA ASP A 704 -31.11 6.05 1.02
C ASP A 704 -31.47 6.01 2.53
N GLY A 705 -30.92 5.03 3.25
CA GLY A 705 -31.10 4.83 4.70
C GLY A 705 -31.84 3.55 5.08
N GLU A 706 -31.55 3.05 6.30
CA GLU A 706 -31.90 1.71 6.79
C GLU A 706 -33.37 1.31 6.55
N PHE A 707 -33.58 0.30 5.71
CA PHE A 707 -34.68 -0.64 5.88
C PHE A 707 -34.21 -1.68 6.92
N LYS A 708 -35.13 -2.24 7.73
CA LYS A 708 -34.88 -3.35 8.66
C LYS A 708 -36.16 -4.14 8.82
N THR A 709 -36.09 -5.46 8.70
CA THR A 709 -37.26 -6.34 8.79
C THR A 709 -37.53 -6.74 10.24
N ASP A 710 -38.41 -6.01 10.91
CA ASP A 710 -38.80 -6.24 12.32
C ASP A 710 -39.67 -7.52 12.47
N ASN A 711 -39.10 -8.68 12.16
CA ASN A 711 -39.80 -9.98 12.10
C ASN A 711 -39.95 -10.61 13.50
N LYS A 712 -40.91 -10.13 14.28
CA LYS A 712 -41.48 -10.86 15.42
C LYS A 712 -43.01 -10.93 15.38
N GLU A 713 -43.54 -12.06 14.88
CA GLU A 713 -44.89 -12.49 15.25
C GLU A 713 -44.94 -12.87 16.73
N GLU A 714 -45.58 -12.07 17.59
CA GLU A 714 -46.41 -12.61 18.69
C GLU A 714 -47.40 -11.58 19.29
N GLY A 715 -48.70 -11.88 19.19
CA GLY A 715 -49.61 -11.84 20.34
C GLY A 715 -50.10 -10.51 20.95
N SER A 716 -51.26 -10.04 20.44
CA SER A 716 -52.42 -9.54 21.21
C SER A 716 -52.40 -8.23 22.04
N ASP A 717 -53.45 -7.44 21.76
CA ASP A 717 -54.34 -6.70 22.68
C ASP A 717 -54.08 -5.22 23.13
N GLU A 718 -55.18 -4.46 22.96
CA GLU A 718 -55.67 -3.23 23.65
C GLU A 718 -55.11 -1.81 23.36
N GLU A 719 -56.04 -0.97 22.85
CA GLU A 719 -56.35 0.44 23.22
C GLU A 719 -55.27 1.56 23.16
N SER A 720 -55.55 2.82 22.77
CA SER A 720 -56.72 3.44 22.11
C SER A 720 -56.44 4.92 21.70
N LYS A 721 -57.29 5.48 20.81
CA LYS A 721 -57.72 6.90 20.75
C LYS A 721 -56.72 8.04 20.42
N ALA A 722 -56.88 8.53 19.19
CA ALA A 722 -57.71 9.73 18.86
C ALA A 722 -57.04 11.08 18.47
N ASP A 723 -57.59 11.58 17.36
CA ASP A 723 -58.02 12.96 17.07
C ASP A 723 -57.02 14.06 16.65
N ASN A 724 -57.23 14.49 15.38
CA ASN A 724 -57.44 15.88 14.93
C ASN A 724 -56.25 16.87 14.98
N LYS A 725 -56.11 17.85 14.06
CA LYS A 725 -56.76 18.23 12.78
C LYS A 725 -55.95 19.38 12.16
N GLU A 726 -56.18 19.67 10.86
CA GLU A 726 -56.27 21.01 10.19
C GLU A 726 -55.33 22.16 10.62
N GLU A 727 -54.88 23.08 9.78
CA GLU A 727 -55.00 23.38 8.34
C GLU A 727 -54.03 24.56 8.08
N THR A 728 -53.55 24.77 6.85
CA THR A 728 -53.90 25.97 6.04
C THR A 728 -53.03 26.07 4.77
N SER A 729 -53.71 26.00 3.62
CA SER A 729 -53.29 26.61 2.35
C SER A 729 -53.44 28.16 2.44
N GLU A 730 -53.18 29.04 1.46
CA GLU A 730 -53.20 28.98 -0.01
C GLU A 730 -52.58 30.31 -0.56
N ASP A 731 -51.78 30.33 -1.63
CA ASP A 731 -52.06 30.88 -2.99
C ASP A 731 -51.07 32.03 -3.35
N GLY A 732 -50.58 32.25 -4.59
CA GLY A 732 -50.68 31.44 -5.81
C GLY A 732 -50.03 32.07 -7.07
N SER A 733 -49.81 31.21 -8.07
CA SER A 733 -50.10 31.32 -9.53
C SER A 733 -49.98 32.67 -10.32
N PRO A 734 -49.76 32.64 -11.67
CA PRO A 734 -49.04 31.65 -12.50
C PRO A 734 -48.22 32.24 -13.70
N GLY A 735 -47.34 31.43 -14.33
CA GLY A 735 -47.26 31.36 -15.81
C GLY A 735 -45.96 31.70 -16.60
N PHE A 736 -45.45 30.69 -17.33
CA PHE A 736 -44.71 30.72 -18.63
C PHE A 736 -43.34 31.42 -18.80
N GLY A 737 -42.36 30.72 -19.42
CA GLY A 737 -41.28 31.40 -20.19
C GLY A 737 -39.97 30.64 -20.49
N ILE A 738 -39.99 29.71 -21.45
CA ILE A 738 -38.85 29.01 -22.09
C ILE A 738 -37.61 29.89 -22.43
N GLY A 739 -36.37 29.36 -22.33
CA GLY A 739 -35.34 29.67 -23.33
C GLY A 739 -33.84 29.60 -22.97
N THR A 740 -33.15 28.55 -23.43
CA THR A 740 -31.75 28.52 -23.97
C THR A 740 -30.60 29.16 -23.15
N ALA A 741 -29.67 28.38 -22.60
CA ALA A 741 -28.56 27.65 -23.25
C ALA A 741 -27.29 28.48 -23.48
N LEU A 742 -26.15 27.96 -23.01
CA LEU A 742 -24.81 28.36 -23.45
C LEU A 742 -23.84 27.17 -23.27
N ALA A 743 -23.18 26.79 -24.36
CA ALA A 743 -22.08 25.85 -24.36
C ALA A 743 -20.94 26.43 -25.20
N SER A 744 -19.76 25.82 -25.04
CA SER A 744 -18.61 25.81 -25.95
C SER A 744 -17.49 26.86 -25.79
N LEU A 745 -16.33 26.30 -25.40
CA LEU A 745 -14.98 26.50 -25.97
C LEU A 745 -14.15 27.75 -25.63
N GLY A 746 -13.05 27.52 -24.91
CA GLY A 746 -11.74 27.56 -25.56
C GLY A 746 -10.65 28.45 -24.96
N GLY A 747 -9.48 27.85 -24.67
CA GLY A 747 -8.18 28.46 -24.92
C GLY A 747 -7.40 29.07 -23.75
N LEU A 748 -6.22 28.51 -23.49
CA LEU A 748 -5.11 29.05 -22.69
C LEU A 748 -4.76 30.53 -23.01
N GLY A 749 -4.29 31.28 -22.01
CA GLY A 749 -3.66 32.59 -22.25
C GLY A 749 -3.39 33.46 -21.02
N TYR A 750 -2.35 33.15 -20.24
CA TYR A 750 -1.78 34.08 -19.27
C TYR A 750 -1.01 35.20 -20.01
N VAL A 751 -1.13 36.48 -19.58
CA VAL A 751 -0.06 37.52 -19.54
C VAL A 751 -0.59 38.93 -19.22
N LEU A 752 0.02 39.53 -18.20
CA LEU A 752 0.20 40.96 -17.86
C LEU A 752 -0.91 41.99 -18.12
N ARG A 753 -1.43 42.49 -17.00
CA ARG A 753 -2.09 43.79 -16.84
C ARG A 753 -1.07 44.93 -16.90
N ASN A 754 -1.26 45.92 -17.77
CA ASN A 754 -0.74 47.27 -17.50
C ASN A 754 -1.66 48.40 -18.00
N ARG A 755 -1.55 49.56 -17.33
CA ARG A 755 -2.47 50.70 -17.40
C ARG A 755 -2.33 51.48 -18.72
N LEU A 756 -3.41 52.11 -19.19
CA LEU A 756 -3.58 53.59 -19.16
C LEU A 756 -4.89 54.09 -19.82
N THR A 757 -5.67 54.84 -19.02
CA THR A 757 -6.45 56.07 -19.32
C THR A 757 -7.21 56.29 -20.63
N ASP A 758 -8.44 56.81 -20.46
CA ASP A 758 -9.06 57.91 -21.24
C ASP A 758 -9.30 57.71 -22.75
N SER A 759 -10.52 57.82 -23.29
CA SER A 759 -11.57 58.79 -22.94
C SER A 759 -12.78 58.63 -23.88
N ASN A 760 -13.92 59.23 -23.50
CA ASN A 760 -15.00 59.70 -24.40
C ASN A 760 -15.75 58.62 -25.23
N GLN A 761 -17.00 58.83 -25.66
CA GLN A 761 -18.15 59.63 -25.20
C GLN A 761 -19.32 59.15 -26.08
N GLN A 762 -20.55 59.03 -25.54
CA GLN A 762 -21.83 59.08 -26.27
C GLN A 762 -21.99 58.07 -27.46
N ARG A 763 -22.98 57.18 -27.43
CA ARG A 763 -24.41 57.49 -27.28
C ARG A 763 -25.20 56.29 -26.77
#